data_AF-G7QB82-F1
#
_entry.id   AF-G7QB82-F1
#
_cell.length_a   1.000
_cell.length_b   1.000
_cell.length_c   1.000
_cell.angle_alpha   90.00
_cell.angle_beta   90.00
_cell.angle_gamma   90.00
#
_symmetry.space_group_name_H-M   'P 1'
#
loop_
_entity.id
_entity.type
_entity.pdbx_description
1 polymer ?
#
loop_
_entity_poly.entity_id
_entity_poly.type
_entity_poly.pdbx_seq_one_letter_code
_entity_poly.pdbx_strand_id
1 'polypeptide(L)'
;MVHKDRKPFHEQFAEQIIEDLKKGVAPWQKPWQPGERHAPFNPISGTVYSGINRVMLSRKGFDEPRWMTLKQANTIGCRVRKGEKSQPIVYWQFTKEEPAKDDQGKPLLDGEGNQVMEQVHLTRPIIRFSSVFHATQLEGEMPPLDPATLRPTWDPNEKAETILGNSGAVIKHNQRDRAFYSLRTDEISLPPKEHFPSGDGYYATALHELGHWTGHPSRLDREFGPFGSEPYAREELRAEIASWMLGEDLGIGHDPGQHVAYVDSWIKALEKDPYEIVRACRDAEKIKQHVVAMEQKQDLTQEVTPAQEQNAVLPGHEKSMTPTQAMEPQERVPAQGVPEAPDHRTYLAVPYREKNRAKAAGARWDGKAKLWYAPEGSDMAKLGAWLPQNEPAPAATMEPAEEFAQTLQAAGFYLKGLPVMDGKIHRVPVVGKPNGLDGAYQGFLDGHPAGWYQNHVTGEKATWKAHGHSLTEEQKAALRLEAAERSRQREQERVALQDAVARRCDQDFEALPPIRPIAAINNPYLLSKGIPPLGGIKESPDGTILLIPLHNAQGTIRNVQEISWGGEKRFQTGGEKKGCFCLIDPEKKLEHGEPGQEGEILLAEGYATSASLNLATGKPVAVAFDAGNLEPVAQALREKYPMATITICADNDHAREHGNIGVEKARQAAQAVGASVVVPIFNKEEKAAGLTDFNDLHQSRGLLAVEEQVARGRTRARGQHQERELSREL
;
A
#
# COMPACT_ATOMS: atom_id res chain seq x y z
N MET A 1 -19.03 -0.11 -46.89
CA MET A 1 -17.66 0.34 -46.59
C MET A 1 -17.13 -0.56 -45.49
N VAL A 2 -16.07 -1.33 -45.75
CA VAL A 2 -15.39 -2.13 -44.73
C VAL A 2 -14.89 -1.15 -43.68
N HIS A 3 -15.44 -1.17 -42.47
CA HIS A 3 -14.86 -0.47 -41.33
C HIS A 3 -13.46 -1.07 -41.15
N LYS A 4 -12.42 -0.34 -41.57
CA LYS A 4 -11.05 -0.66 -41.17
C LYS A 4 -11.05 -0.61 -39.65
N ASP A 5 -10.84 -1.75 -39.00
CA ASP A 5 -10.61 -1.82 -37.57
C ASP A 5 -9.47 -0.86 -37.23
N ARG A 6 -9.84 0.27 -36.61
CA ARG A 6 -8.90 1.31 -36.26
C ARG A 6 -8.27 0.86 -34.94
N LYS A 7 -6.96 0.62 -34.96
CA LYS A 7 -6.21 0.19 -33.77
C LYS A 7 -6.59 1.04 -32.54
N PRO A 8 -6.76 0.45 -31.35
CA PRO A 8 -6.98 1.20 -30.12
C PRO A 8 -5.94 2.30 -29.89
N PHE A 9 -6.32 3.39 -29.21
CA PHE A 9 -5.43 4.53 -28.95
C PHE A 9 -4.15 4.13 -28.20
N HIS A 10 -4.27 3.27 -27.17
CA HIS A 10 -3.12 2.84 -26.37
C HIS A 10 -2.11 2.03 -27.20
N GLU A 11 -2.58 1.18 -28.12
CA GLU A 11 -1.71 0.46 -29.06
C GLU A 11 -1.00 1.42 -30.01
N GLN A 12 -1.73 2.37 -30.61
CA GLN A 12 -1.10 3.39 -31.47
C GLN A 12 -0.06 4.21 -30.71
N PHE A 13 -0.36 4.59 -29.47
CA PHE A 13 0.53 5.36 -28.64
C PHE A 13 1.78 4.54 -28.25
N ALA A 14 1.62 3.27 -27.89
CA ALA A 14 2.74 2.37 -27.61
C ALA A 14 3.63 2.16 -28.84
N GLU A 15 3.05 1.88 -30.01
CA GLU A 15 3.80 1.73 -31.28
C GLU A 15 4.64 2.97 -31.59
N GLN A 16 4.03 4.13 -31.45
CA GLN A 16 4.70 5.40 -31.65
C GLN A 16 5.82 5.60 -30.61
N ILE A 17 5.64 5.23 -29.34
CA ILE A 17 6.66 5.39 -28.29
C ILE A 17 7.80 4.39 -28.50
N ILE A 18 7.51 3.16 -28.90
CA ILE A 18 8.52 2.16 -29.28
C ILE A 18 9.37 2.68 -30.45
N GLU A 19 8.75 3.32 -31.45
CA GLU A 19 9.49 3.94 -32.56
C GLU A 19 10.42 5.07 -32.08
N ASP A 20 9.95 5.92 -31.18
CA ASP A 20 10.77 6.99 -30.60
C ASP A 20 11.91 6.43 -29.76
N LEU A 21 11.65 5.39 -28.96
CA LEU A 21 12.64 4.69 -28.14
C LEU A 21 13.74 4.06 -29.00
N LYS A 22 13.37 3.40 -30.10
CA LYS A 22 14.30 2.82 -31.09
C LYS A 22 15.16 3.87 -31.78
N LYS A 23 14.65 5.08 -31.97
CA LYS A 23 15.36 6.21 -32.57
C LYS A 23 16.15 7.05 -31.56
N GLY A 24 16.00 6.81 -30.26
CA GLY A 24 16.60 7.64 -29.21
C GLY A 24 16.01 9.05 -29.13
N VAL A 25 14.74 9.22 -29.54
CA VAL A 25 14.08 10.54 -29.60
C VAL A 25 12.85 10.65 -28.70
N ALA A 26 12.62 9.66 -27.83
CA ALA A 26 11.57 9.78 -26.81
C ALA A 26 11.86 11.00 -25.91
N PRO A 27 10.84 11.69 -25.38
CA PRO A 27 11.06 12.91 -24.59
C PRO A 27 12.05 12.74 -23.44
N TRP A 28 11.99 11.62 -22.70
CA TRP A 28 12.92 11.31 -21.61
C TRP A 28 14.26 10.70 -22.07
N GLN A 29 14.48 10.47 -23.36
CA GLN A 29 15.78 10.04 -23.92
C GLN A 29 16.60 11.19 -24.51
N LYS A 30 16.06 12.41 -24.50
CA LYS A 30 16.78 13.60 -24.95
C LYS A 30 17.43 14.30 -23.76
N PRO A 31 18.63 14.90 -23.95
CA PRO A 31 19.18 15.79 -22.96
C PRO A 31 18.40 17.10 -22.96
N TRP A 32 18.07 17.59 -21.77
CA TRP A 32 17.35 18.85 -21.55
C TRP A 32 18.21 19.76 -20.70
N GLN A 33 18.38 21.00 -21.16
CA GLN A 33 19.22 21.97 -20.48
C GLN A 33 18.51 22.52 -19.23
N PRO A 34 19.24 22.78 -18.14
CA PRO A 34 18.70 23.49 -16.98
C PRO A 34 18.21 24.90 -17.35
N GLY A 35 17.20 25.39 -16.62
CA GLY A 35 16.71 26.78 -16.73
C GLY A 35 15.65 27.05 -17.82
N GLU A 36 15.27 26.05 -18.61
CA GLU A 36 14.20 26.15 -19.62
C GLU A 36 13.05 25.17 -19.33
N ARG A 37 11.81 25.62 -19.52
CA ARG A 37 10.58 24.81 -19.37
C ARG A 37 9.94 24.64 -20.75
N HIS A 38 9.83 23.39 -21.21
CA HIS A 38 9.24 23.07 -22.52
C HIS A 38 7.90 22.32 -22.40
N ALA A 39 7.32 22.30 -21.19
CA ALA A 39 6.15 21.50 -20.91
C ALA A 39 4.98 21.98 -21.79
N PRO A 40 4.35 21.08 -22.58
CA PRO A 40 3.28 21.48 -23.48
C PRO A 40 2.12 22.07 -22.67
N PHE A 41 1.62 23.23 -23.09
CA PHE A 41 0.52 23.91 -22.41
C PHE A 41 -0.48 24.52 -23.38
N ASN A 42 -1.68 24.78 -22.87
CA ASN A 42 -2.71 25.49 -23.60
C ASN A 42 -2.55 27.01 -23.38
N PRO A 43 -2.26 27.81 -24.42
CA PRO A 43 -2.01 29.24 -24.24
C PRO A 43 -3.26 30.07 -23.92
N ILE A 44 -4.46 29.51 -24.10
CA ILE A 44 -5.71 30.20 -23.78
C ILE A 44 -6.07 30.00 -22.31
N SER A 45 -5.94 28.76 -21.79
CA SER A 45 -6.29 28.45 -20.41
C SER A 45 -5.11 28.52 -19.43
N GLY A 46 -3.87 28.59 -19.94
CA GLY A 46 -2.64 28.47 -19.14
C GLY A 46 -2.38 27.06 -18.60
N THR A 47 -3.22 26.08 -18.96
CA THR A 47 -3.14 24.73 -18.40
C THR A 47 -1.99 23.95 -19.02
N VAL A 48 -1.08 23.47 -18.18
CA VAL A 48 -0.02 22.53 -18.59
C VAL A 48 -0.63 21.14 -18.76
N TYR A 49 -0.35 20.49 -19.90
CA TYR A 49 -0.80 19.12 -20.14
C TYR A 49 -0.05 18.14 -19.22
N SER A 50 -0.75 17.10 -18.76
CA SER A 50 -0.24 16.13 -17.79
C SER A 50 -0.28 14.68 -18.29
N GLY A 51 0.47 13.80 -17.63
CA GLY A 51 0.50 12.36 -17.91
C GLY A 51 0.68 12.01 -19.39
N ILE A 52 -0.25 11.21 -19.93
CA ILE A 52 -0.22 10.72 -21.32
C ILE A 52 -0.21 11.87 -22.33
N ASN A 53 -1.01 12.92 -22.09
CA ASN A 53 -1.08 14.05 -23.00
C ASN A 53 0.25 14.80 -23.03
N ARG A 54 0.92 14.97 -21.87
CA ARG A 54 2.24 15.60 -21.82
C ARG A 54 3.25 14.82 -22.66
N VAL A 55 3.35 13.51 -22.43
CA VAL A 55 4.27 12.65 -23.19
C VAL A 55 3.97 12.72 -24.69
N MET A 56 2.70 12.54 -25.07
CA MET A 56 2.30 12.51 -26.46
C MET A 56 2.59 13.82 -27.21
N LEU A 57 2.30 14.97 -26.59
CA LEU A 57 2.51 16.28 -27.20
C LEU A 57 4.00 16.64 -27.25
N SER A 58 4.77 16.28 -26.22
CA SER A 58 6.23 16.55 -26.16
C SER A 58 7.05 15.80 -27.21
N ARG A 59 6.44 14.87 -27.96
CA ARG A 59 7.09 14.22 -29.11
C ARG A 59 7.23 15.14 -30.32
N LYS A 60 6.47 16.25 -30.34
CA LYS A 60 6.36 17.17 -31.48
C LYS A 60 6.62 18.60 -31.02
N GLY A 61 7.75 19.17 -31.46
CA GLY A 61 8.06 20.59 -31.25
C GLY A 61 8.58 20.88 -29.83
N PHE A 62 9.89 21.13 -29.73
CA PHE A 62 10.57 21.43 -28.45
C PHE A 62 10.73 22.94 -28.24
N ASP A 63 10.80 23.69 -29.33
CA ASP A 63 11.01 25.14 -29.32
C ASP A 63 9.69 25.93 -29.15
N GLU A 64 8.54 25.24 -29.19
CA GLU A 64 7.21 25.84 -29.14
C GLU A 64 6.25 24.94 -28.33
N PRO A 65 6.01 25.23 -27.04
CA PRO A 65 5.21 24.36 -26.18
C PRO A 65 3.69 24.55 -26.31
N ARG A 66 3.21 25.45 -27.17
CA ARG A 66 1.77 25.81 -27.21
C ARG A 66 0.94 24.89 -28.08
N TRP A 67 -0.10 24.32 -27.47
CA TRP A 67 -1.08 23.46 -28.12
C TRP A 67 -2.50 23.92 -27.83
N MET A 68 -3.36 24.01 -28.85
CA MET A 68 -4.75 24.41 -28.67
C MET A 68 -5.70 23.76 -29.66
N THR A 69 -6.99 23.74 -29.34
CA THR A 69 -8.02 23.23 -30.24
C THR A 69 -8.24 24.18 -31.43
N LEU A 70 -8.80 23.67 -32.53
CA LEU A 70 -9.20 24.52 -33.67
C LEU A 70 -10.15 25.65 -33.24
N LYS A 71 -11.08 25.38 -32.33
CA LYS A 71 -12.02 26.37 -31.81
C LYS A 71 -11.28 27.50 -31.09
N GLN A 72 -10.29 27.16 -30.26
CA GLN A 72 -9.45 28.12 -29.56
C GLN A 72 -8.56 28.94 -30.51
N ALA A 73 -7.94 28.28 -31.50
CA ALA A 73 -7.17 28.99 -32.53
C ALA A 73 -8.03 30.05 -33.24
N ASN A 74 -9.25 29.68 -33.64
CA ASN A 74 -10.17 30.60 -34.32
C ASN A 74 -10.57 31.79 -33.42
N THR A 75 -10.71 31.60 -32.11
CA THR A 75 -11.07 32.69 -31.18
C THR A 75 -10.00 33.78 -31.07
N ILE A 76 -8.73 33.43 -31.33
CA ILE A 76 -7.62 34.38 -31.35
C ILE A 76 -7.22 34.79 -32.77
N GLY A 77 -8.10 34.58 -33.75
CA GLY A 77 -7.86 34.95 -35.15
C GLY A 77 -6.85 34.07 -35.89
N CYS A 78 -6.38 32.98 -35.29
CA CYS A 78 -5.50 32.01 -35.93
C CYS A 78 -6.30 30.93 -36.67
N ARG A 79 -5.75 30.39 -37.75
CA ARG A 79 -6.34 29.29 -38.53
C ARG A 79 -5.35 28.16 -38.72
N VAL A 80 -5.82 26.94 -38.82
CA VAL A 80 -4.94 25.80 -39.13
C VAL A 80 -4.56 25.86 -40.61
N ARG A 81 -3.25 25.78 -40.91
CA ARG A 81 -2.77 25.75 -42.29
C ARG A 81 -3.33 24.54 -43.04
N LYS A 82 -3.62 24.73 -44.33
CA LYS A 82 -4.21 23.67 -45.16
C LYS A 82 -3.30 22.44 -45.22
N GLY A 83 -3.83 21.28 -44.84
CA GLY A 83 -3.13 19.99 -44.89
C GLY A 83 -2.50 19.54 -43.57
N GLU A 84 -2.47 20.41 -42.55
CA GLU A 84 -1.96 20.07 -41.22
C GLU A 84 -2.84 19.07 -40.48
N LYS A 85 -2.21 18.25 -39.64
CA LYS A 85 -2.88 17.18 -38.89
C LYS A 85 -2.84 17.47 -37.39
N SER A 86 -4.00 17.34 -36.74
CA SER A 86 -4.13 17.46 -35.29
C SER A 86 -3.51 16.29 -34.54
N GLN A 87 -3.12 16.52 -33.30
CA GLN A 87 -2.84 15.46 -32.33
C GLN A 87 -4.06 15.19 -31.45
N PRO A 88 -4.40 13.91 -31.19
CA PRO A 88 -5.44 13.58 -30.22
C PRO A 88 -4.92 13.80 -28.80
N ILE A 89 -5.75 14.37 -27.94
CA ILE A 89 -5.57 14.33 -26.49
C ILE A 89 -6.73 13.55 -25.88
N VAL A 90 -6.46 12.86 -24.79
CA VAL A 90 -7.45 12.06 -24.06
C VAL A 90 -7.77 12.70 -22.73
N TYR A 91 -9.06 12.79 -22.39
CA TYR A 91 -9.50 13.21 -21.07
C TYR A 91 -10.76 12.44 -20.67
N TRP A 92 -10.96 12.32 -19.36
CA TRP A 92 -12.09 11.61 -18.79
C TRP A 92 -13.15 12.63 -18.39
N GLN A 93 -14.33 12.51 -18.99
CA GLN A 93 -15.49 13.31 -18.64
C GLN A 93 -16.28 12.56 -17.57
N PHE A 94 -16.29 13.11 -16.35
CA PHE A 94 -16.97 12.55 -15.18
C PHE A 94 -18.37 13.13 -14.97
N THR A 95 -18.72 14.21 -15.65
CA THR A 95 -20.03 14.85 -15.55
C THR A 95 -20.62 15.13 -16.92
N LYS A 96 -21.94 15.08 -17.04
CA LYS A 96 -22.67 15.57 -18.22
C LYS A 96 -23.86 16.41 -17.76
N GLU A 97 -24.31 17.30 -18.62
CA GLU A 97 -25.57 18.01 -18.40
C GLU A 97 -26.72 17.13 -18.90
N GLU A 98 -27.72 16.92 -18.06
CA GLU A 98 -28.99 16.28 -18.42
C GLU A 98 -30.16 17.15 -17.99
N PRO A 99 -31.34 17.06 -18.65
CA PRO A 99 -32.53 17.75 -18.18
C PRO A 99 -32.86 17.27 -16.76
N ALA A 100 -32.91 18.21 -15.82
CA ALA A 100 -33.33 17.97 -14.44
C ALA A 100 -34.76 17.43 -14.45
N LYS A 101 -35.04 16.40 -13.65
CA LYS A 101 -36.34 15.72 -13.64
C LYS A 101 -37.03 15.89 -12.31
N ASP A 102 -38.36 16.00 -12.33
CA ASP A 102 -39.18 15.91 -11.12
C ASP A 102 -39.26 14.46 -10.59
N ASP A 103 -39.89 14.28 -9.43
CA ASP A 103 -40.10 12.98 -8.77
C ASP A 103 -40.89 11.97 -9.63
N GLN A 104 -41.49 12.40 -10.74
CA GLN A 104 -42.22 11.58 -11.71
C GLN A 104 -41.42 11.33 -13.00
N GLY A 105 -40.17 11.79 -13.07
CA GLY A 105 -39.26 11.58 -14.18
C GLY A 105 -39.46 12.52 -15.37
N LYS A 106 -40.23 13.61 -15.21
CA LYS A 106 -40.51 14.59 -16.28
C LYS A 106 -39.52 15.76 -16.23
N PRO A 107 -39.03 16.27 -17.37
CA PRO A 107 -38.11 17.40 -17.39
C PRO A 107 -38.70 18.65 -16.71
N LEU A 108 -37.98 19.19 -15.73
CA LEU A 108 -38.26 20.47 -15.09
C LEU A 108 -38.06 21.59 -16.10
N LEU A 109 -39.00 22.53 -16.14
CA LEU A 109 -38.93 23.72 -16.98
C LEU A 109 -38.68 24.95 -16.11
N ASP A 110 -37.85 25.86 -16.58
CA ASP A 110 -37.65 27.17 -15.96
C ASP A 110 -38.85 28.10 -16.21
N GLY A 111 -38.80 29.30 -15.63
CA GLY A 111 -39.86 30.31 -15.75
C GLY A 111 -40.11 30.80 -17.19
N GLU A 112 -39.26 30.44 -18.14
CA GLU A 112 -39.34 30.80 -19.56
C GLU A 112 -39.76 29.62 -20.45
N GLY A 113 -40.00 28.45 -19.84
CA GLY A 113 -40.43 27.23 -20.54
C GLY A 113 -39.28 26.42 -21.15
N ASN A 114 -38.02 26.74 -20.83
CA ASN A 114 -36.86 25.96 -21.26
C ASN A 114 -36.56 24.85 -20.24
N GLN A 115 -35.94 23.75 -20.67
CA GLN A 115 -35.55 22.68 -19.76
C GLN A 115 -34.44 23.14 -18.82
N VAL A 116 -34.66 22.96 -17.51
CA VAL A 116 -33.61 23.13 -16.51
C VAL A 116 -32.61 21.99 -16.70
N MET A 117 -31.34 22.32 -16.91
CA MET A 117 -30.27 21.34 -17.03
C MET A 117 -29.57 21.21 -15.68
N GLU A 118 -29.32 19.98 -15.23
CA GLU A 118 -28.50 19.69 -14.06
C GLU A 118 -27.21 18.96 -14.47
N GLN A 119 -26.14 19.20 -13.73
CA GLN A 119 -24.88 18.51 -13.93
C GLN A 119 -24.92 17.17 -13.20
N VAL A 120 -25.16 16.08 -13.94
CA VAL A 120 -25.16 14.74 -13.38
C VAL A 120 -23.76 14.12 -13.44
N HIS A 121 -23.37 13.46 -12.35
CA HIS A 121 -22.18 12.64 -12.34
C HIS A 121 -22.40 11.35 -13.15
N LEU A 122 -21.48 11.06 -14.05
CA LEU A 122 -21.52 9.87 -14.89
C LEU A 122 -21.07 8.65 -14.09
N THR A 123 -21.93 7.64 -14.01
CA THR A 123 -21.61 6.34 -13.38
C THR A 123 -20.47 5.59 -14.07
N ARG A 124 -20.12 5.98 -15.31
CA ARG A 124 -18.93 5.54 -16.04
C ARG A 124 -18.32 6.76 -16.72
N PRO A 125 -17.06 7.13 -16.46
CA PRO A 125 -16.47 8.28 -17.13
C PRO A 125 -16.40 8.03 -18.63
N ILE A 126 -16.79 9.04 -19.39
CA ILE A 126 -16.71 8.98 -20.85
C ILE A 126 -15.29 9.38 -21.23
N ILE A 127 -14.55 8.45 -21.84
CA ILE A 127 -13.26 8.76 -22.45
C ILE A 127 -13.55 9.65 -23.67
N ARG A 128 -13.11 10.90 -23.59
CA ARG A 128 -13.22 11.87 -24.68
C ARG A 128 -11.87 12.05 -25.34
N PHE A 129 -11.93 12.19 -26.65
CA PHE A 129 -10.81 12.62 -27.46
C PHE A 129 -11.08 14.03 -27.94
N SER A 130 -10.05 14.87 -27.88
CA SER A 130 -10.07 16.19 -28.52
C SER A 130 -8.87 16.32 -29.44
N SER A 131 -9.03 17.10 -30.50
CA SER A 131 -7.97 17.38 -31.46
C SER A 131 -7.33 18.73 -31.14
N VAL A 132 -6.04 18.71 -30.86
CA VAL A 132 -5.22 19.91 -30.67
C VAL A 132 -4.23 20.07 -31.80
N PHE A 133 -3.87 21.32 -32.07
CA PHE A 133 -2.90 21.72 -33.08
C PHE A 133 -1.75 22.44 -32.37
N HIS A 134 -0.54 22.16 -32.84
CA HIS A 134 0.66 22.84 -32.40
C HIS A 134 0.68 24.26 -32.97
N ALA A 135 1.20 25.24 -32.23
CA ALA A 135 1.16 26.64 -32.67
C ALA A 135 1.82 26.87 -34.05
N THR A 136 2.88 26.12 -34.40
CA THR A 136 3.51 26.23 -35.73
C THR A 136 2.61 25.74 -36.88
N GLN A 137 1.55 24.98 -36.60
CA GLN A 137 0.57 24.53 -37.60
C GLN A 137 -0.48 25.61 -37.90
N LEU A 138 -0.44 26.73 -37.17
CA LEU A 138 -1.39 27.82 -37.32
C LEU A 138 -0.81 28.94 -38.19
N GLU A 139 -1.68 29.62 -38.91
CA GLU A 139 -1.46 30.89 -39.61
C GLU A 139 -2.30 31.99 -38.95
N GLY A 140 -1.76 33.21 -38.87
CA GLY A 140 -2.38 34.34 -38.17
C GLY A 140 -1.45 34.96 -37.11
N GLU A 141 -1.93 36.00 -36.44
CA GLU A 141 -1.17 36.72 -35.40
C GLU A 141 -1.28 35.99 -34.05
N MET A 142 -0.47 34.93 -33.90
CA MET A 142 -0.27 34.31 -32.59
C MET A 142 0.44 35.32 -31.67
N PRO A 143 -0.06 35.58 -30.44
CA PRO A 143 0.70 36.37 -29.47
C PRO A 143 2.13 35.82 -29.32
N PRO A 144 3.17 36.65 -29.28
CA PRO A 144 4.53 36.16 -29.10
C PRO A 144 4.64 35.38 -27.78
N LEU A 145 5.37 34.28 -27.80
CA LEU A 145 5.72 33.57 -26.57
C LEU A 145 6.79 34.41 -25.87
N ASP A 146 6.49 34.92 -24.69
CA ASP A 146 7.48 35.62 -23.88
C ASP A 146 8.50 34.58 -23.34
N PRO A 147 9.78 34.64 -23.75
CA PRO A 147 10.79 33.69 -23.29
C PRO A 147 10.96 33.69 -21.76
N ALA A 148 10.62 34.79 -21.07
CA ALA A 148 10.64 34.85 -19.61
C ALA A 148 9.63 33.89 -18.96
N THR A 149 8.54 33.56 -19.64
CA THR A 149 7.54 32.59 -19.13
C THR A 149 8.03 31.14 -19.17
N LEU A 150 9.06 30.86 -19.96
CA LEU A 150 9.68 29.55 -20.06
C LEU A 150 10.83 29.37 -19.06
N ARG A 151 11.21 30.43 -18.34
CA ARG A 151 12.27 30.36 -17.33
C ARG A 151 11.65 30.24 -15.93
N PRO A 152 12.17 29.36 -15.07
CA PRO A 152 11.81 29.33 -13.67
C PRO A 152 12.01 30.72 -13.02
N THR A 153 11.06 31.15 -12.20
CA THR A 153 11.20 32.37 -11.37
C THR A 153 11.87 32.09 -10.02
N TRP A 154 12.37 30.86 -9.83
CA TRP A 154 13.04 30.34 -8.64
C TRP A 154 14.39 29.73 -9.03
N ASP A 155 15.25 29.49 -8.05
CA ASP A 155 16.48 28.71 -8.24
C ASP A 155 16.14 27.21 -8.30
N PRO A 156 16.40 26.51 -9.42
CA PRO A 156 16.08 25.09 -9.57
C PRO A 156 16.75 24.18 -8.54
N ASN A 157 18.01 24.49 -8.18
CA ASN A 157 18.83 23.67 -7.31
C ASN A 157 18.45 23.84 -5.85
N GLU A 158 18.15 25.07 -5.41
CA GLU A 158 17.60 25.30 -4.06
C GLU A 158 16.24 24.61 -3.88
N LYS A 159 15.40 24.64 -4.92
CA LYS A 159 14.10 23.97 -4.89
C LYS A 159 14.25 22.44 -4.85
N ALA A 160 15.20 21.89 -5.60
CA ALA A 160 15.54 20.46 -5.55
C ALA A 160 16.07 20.04 -4.18
N GLU A 161 17.01 20.80 -3.61
CA GLU A 161 17.56 20.54 -2.27
C GLU A 161 16.45 20.60 -1.21
N THR A 162 15.52 21.56 -1.33
CA THR A 162 14.36 21.68 -0.42
C THR A 162 13.47 20.44 -0.50
N ILE A 163 13.16 19.96 -1.72
CA ILE A 163 12.37 18.74 -1.92
C ILE A 163 13.08 17.53 -1.32
N LEU A 164 14.38 17.36 -1.59
CA LEU A 164 15.16 16.25 -1.04
C LEU A 164 15.20 16.30 0.49
N GLY A 165 15.42 17.48 1.07
CA GLY A 165 15.41 17.68 2.52
C GLY A 165 14.05 17.38 3.15
N ASN A 166 12.96 17.83 2.52
CA ASN A 166 11.59 17.62 3.01
C ASN A 166 11.05 16.21 2.75
N SER A 167 11.70 15.44 1.87
CA SER A 167 11.27 14.08 1.55
C SER A 167 11.37 13.14 2.75
N GLY A 168 12.32 13.38 3.65
CA GLY A 168 12.68 12.45 4.72
C GLY A 168 13.37 11.18 4.22
N ALA A 169 13.79 11.13 2.95
CA ALA A 169 14.57 10.03 2.40
C ALA A 169 15.96 9.99 3.05
N VAL A 170 16.43 8.79 3.41
CA VAL A 170 17.80 8.60 3.89
C VAL A 170 18.73 8.59 2.68
N ILE A 171 19.41 9.71 2.43
CA ILE A 171 20.35 9.86 1.31
C ILE A 171 21.78 9.71 1.83
N LYS A 172 22.52 8.74 1.28
CA LYS A 172 23.91 8.44 1.64
C LYS A 172 24.85 8.69 0.46
N HIS A 173 25.91 9.47 0.69
CA HIS A 173 26.96 9.73 -0.31
C HIS A 173 28.10 8.73 -0.20
N ASN A 174 27.79 7.43 -0.29
CA ASN A 174 28.75 6.34 -0.04
C ASN A 174 29.17 5.58 -1.30
N GLN A 175 28.70 6.00 -2.48
CA GLN A 175 29.07 5.39 -3.75
C GLN A 175 30.19 6.17 -4.42
N ARG A 176 30.98 5.49 -5.27
CA ARG A 176 32.04 6.15 -6.03
C ARG A 176 31.48 6.74 -7.33
N ASP A 177 30.70 5.94 -8.06
CA ASP A 177 30.26 6.19 -9.43
C ASP A 177 28.85 5.67 -9.74
N ARG A 178 28.07 5.24 -8.72
CA ARG A 178 26.71 4.70 -8.91
C ARG A 178 25.69 5.44 -8.05
N ALA A 179 24.50 5.64 -8.61
CA ALA A 179 23.31 6.06 -7.89
C ALA A 179 22.30 4.91 -7.91
N PHE A 180 21.62 4.68 -6.78
CA PHE A 180 20.49 3.75 -6.71
C PHE A 180 19.66 3.95 -5.43
N TYR A 181 18.38 3.66 -5.54
CA TYR A 181 17.48 3.42 -4.41
C TYR A 181 17.44 1.93 -4.03
N SER A 182 17.49 1.62 -2.73
CA SER A 182 17.34 0.26 -2.21
C SER A 182 16.02 0.09 -1.46
N LEU A 183 15.13 -0.72 -2.04
CA LEU A 183 13.83 -1.04 -1.43
C LEU A 183 13.96 -1.73 -0.08
N ARG A 184 14.98 -2.57 0.11
CA ARG A 184 15.17 -3.37 1.34
C ARG A 184 15.49 -2.50 2.54
N THR A 185 16.32 -1.48 2.36
CA THR A 185 16.76 -0.58 3.45
C THR A 185 15.97 0.72 3.48
N ASP A 186 15.18 1.01 2.45
CA ASP A 186 14.53 2.30 2.24
C ASP A 186 15.55 3.47 2.23
N GLU A 187 16.64 3.30 1.47
CA GLU A 187 17.74 4.28 1.40
C GLU A 187 18.12 4.61 -0.04
N ILE A 188 18.47 5.87 -0.29
CA ILE A 188 19.06 6.34 -1.55
C ILE A 188 20.57 6.44 -1.37
N SER A 189 21.32 5.82 -2.27
CA SER A 189 22.78 5.90 -2.30
C SER A 189 23.23 6.68 -3.53
N LEU A 190 24.03 7.73 -3.33
CA LEU A 190 24.55 8.60 -4.39
C LEU A 190 26.08 8.71 -4.30
N PRO A 191 26.76 9.09 -5.40
CA PRO A 191 28.12 9.61 -5.33
C PRO A 191 28.16 10.97 -4.59
N PRO A 192 29.30 11.34 -3.97
CA PRO A 192 29.49 12.69 -3.44
C PRO A 192 29.14 13.78 -4.45
N LYS A 193 28.54 14.89 -3.98
CA LYS A 193 28.14 16.03 -4.84
C LYS A 193 29.29 16.53 -5.72
N GLU A 194 30.53 16.47 -5.20
CA GLU A 194 31.75 16.93 -5.90
C GLU A 194 32.11 16.08 -7.13
N HIS A 195 31.64 14.84 -7.22
CA HIS A 195 31.90 13.95 -8.34
C HIS A 195 30.98 14.20 -9.53
N PHE A 196 29.94 15.01 -9.36
CA PHE A 196 29.05 15.40 -10.44
C PHE A 196 29.63 16.60 -11.20
N PRO A 197 29.55 16.62 -12.55
CA PRO A 197 30.04 17.75 -13.34
C PRO A 197 29.32 19.08 -13.05
N SER A 198 28.09 19.03 -12.57
CA SER A 198 27.27 20.19 -12.20
C SER A 198 26.32 19.85 -11.05
N GLY A 199 25.85 20.89 -10.34
CA GLY A 199 24.80 20.75 -9.32
C GLY A 199 23.51 20.21 -9.93
N ASP A 200 23.14 20.68 -11.12
CA ASP A 200 21.95 20.22 -11.83
C ASP A 200 22.00 18.71 -12.12
N GLY A 201 23.18 18.20 -12.51
CA GLY A 201 23.39 16.76 -12.72
C GLY A 201 23.22 15.94 -11.45
N TYR A 202 23.72 16.45 -10.31
CA TYR A 202 23.48 15.82 -9.02
C TYR A 202 21.98 15.76 -8.68
N TYR A 203 21.27 16.89 -8.82
CA TYR A 203 19.85 16.97 -8.45
C TYR A 203 18.96 16.18 -9.39
N ALA A 204 19.28 16.12 -10.68
CA ALA A 204 18.60 15.26 -11.64
C ALA A 204 18.71 13.78 -11.22
N THR A 205 19.92 13.29 -10.92
CA THR A 205 20.12 11.93 -10.44
C THR A 205 19.43 11.68 -9.09
N ALA A 206 19.52 12.63 -8.15
CA ALA A 206 18.87 12.49 -6.85
C ALA A 206 17.34 12.43 -6.95
N LEU A 207 16.73 13.22 -7.84
CA LEU A 207 15.28 13.20 -8.08
C LEU A 207 14.81 11.95 -8.82
N HIS A 208 15.64 11.39 -9.71
CA HIS A 208 15.39 10.07 -10.30
C HIS A 208 15.30 8.99 -9.19
N GLU A 209 16.31 8.93 -8.31
CA GLU A 209 16.31 7.97 -7.20
C GLU A 209 15.19 8.26 -6.19
N LEU A 210 14.85 9.53 -5.98
CA LEU A 210 13.68 9.90 -5.18
C LEU A 210 12.39 9.41 -5.83
N GLY A 211 12.31 9.43 -7.16
CA GLY A 211 11.25 8.83 -7.94
C GLY A 211 11.05 7.36 -7.59
N HIS A 212 12.13 6.57 -7.61
CA HIS A 212 12.10 5.18 -7.14
C HIS A 212 11.74 5.07 -5.66
N TRP A 213 12.31 5.91 -4.81
CA TRP A 213 11.99 5.95 -3.39
C TRP A 213 10.48 6.10 -3.18
N THR A 214 9.77 6.95 -3.90
CA THR A 214 8.30 7.08 -3.74
C THR A 214 7.53 5.76 -3.95
N GLY A 215 8.11 4.75 -4.59
CA GLY A 215 7.48 3.46 -4.87
C GLY A 215 7.40 2.49 -3.68
N HIS A 216 8.05 2.79 -2.55
CA HIS A 216 7.99 1.92 -1.37
C HIS A 216 6.56 1.69 -0.85
N PRO A 217 6.27 0.54 -0.19
CA PRO A 217 4.93 0.21 0.31
C PRO A 217 4.31 1.21 1.29
N SER A 218 5.13 2.03 1.98
CA SER A 218 4.63 3.10 2.85
C SER A 218 4.26 4.40 2.12
N ARG A 219 4.44 4.46 0.79
CA ARG A 219 4.29 5.67 -0.05
C ARG A 219 3.30 5.43 -1.20
N LEU A 220 3.78 5.26 -2.42
CA LEU A 220 2.93 5.01 -3.59
C LEU A 220 2.75 3.51 -3.90
N ASP A 221 3.36 2.62 -3.11
CA ASP A 221 3.20 1.16 -3.15
C ASP A 221 3.22 0.58 -4.56
N ARG A 222 4.32 0.83 -5.27
CA ARG A 222 4.54 0.33 -6.63
C ARG A 222 5.28 -1.00 -6.59
N GLU A 223 5.04 -1.82 -7.61
CA GLU A 223 5.68 -3.13 -7.76
C GLU A 223 7.16 -2.97 -8.14
N PHE A 224 8.06 -3.61 -7.40
CA PHE A 224 9.49 -3.70 -7.71
C PHE A 224 9.87 -5.13 -8.05
N GLY A 225 10.81 -5.29 -8.99
CA GLY A 225 11.42 -6.57 -9.33
C GLY A 225 12.93 -6.57 -9.10
N PRO A 226 13.57 -7.76 -9.12
CA PRO A 226 15.02 -7.85 -9.11
C PRO A 226 15.64 -7.17 -10.34
N PHE A 227 16.86 -6.66 -10.21
CA PHE A 227 17.58 -6.00 -11.29
C PHE A 227 17.56 -6.83 -12.58
N GLY A 228 17.22 -6.19 -13.71
CA GLY A 228 17.12 -6.84 -15.02
C GLY A 228 15.85 -7.65 -15.27
N SER A 229 14.91 -7.70 -14.31
CA SER A 229 13.60 -8.33 -14.53
C SER A 229 12.60 -7.41 -15.23
N GLU A 230 11.50 -7.98 -15.73
CA GLU A 230 10.41 -7.21 -16.35
C GLU A 230 9.74 -6.21 -15.38
N PRO A 231 9.40 -6.55 -14.12
CA PRO A 231 8.89 -5.56 -13.16
C PRO A 231 9.90 -4.44 -12.88
N TYR A 232 11.20 -4.74 -12.83
CA TYR A 232 12.25 -3.73 -12.68
C TYR A 232 12.26 -2.76 -13.88
N ALA A 233 12.22 -3.28 -15.12
CA ALA A 233 12.16 -2.44 -16.32
C ALA A 233 10.91 -1.54 -16.37
N ARG A 234 9.77 -2.04 -15.88
CA ARG A 234 8.53 -1.26 -15.76
C ARG A 234 8.67 -0.10 -14.75
N GLU A 235 9.33 -0.33 -13.62
CA GLU A 235 9.58 0.72 -12.62
C GLU A 235 10.61 1.75 -13.12
N GLU A 236 11.69 1.32 -13.77
CA GLU A 236 12.65 2.22 -14.43
C GLU A 236 11.97 3.14 -15.46
N LEU A 237 11.04 2.59 -16.27
CA LEU A 237 10.28 3.41 -17.22
C LEU A 237 9.44 4.49 -16.52
N ARG A 238 8.84 4.17 -15.36
CA ARG A 238 8.06 5.13 -14.55
C ARG A 238 8.95 6.22 -13.97
N ALA A 239 10.07 5.82 -13.35
CA ALA A 239 11.01 6.73 -12.72
C ALA A 239 11.66 7.65 -13.74
N GLU A 240 12.02 7.15 -14.92
CA GLU A 240 12.57 7.96 -16.02
C GLU A 240 11.57 9.00 -16.55
N ILE A 241 10.33 8.60 -16.83
CA ILE A 241 9.29 9.54 -17.27
C ILE A 241 9.04 10.59 -16.18
N ALA A 242 9.02 10.18 -14.90
CA ALA A 242 8.82 11.09 -13.78
C ALA A 242 10.00 12.06 -13.60
N SER A 243 11.23 11.56 -13.71
CA SER A 243 12.46 12.35 -13.62
C SER A 243 12.49 13.42 -14.68
N TRP A 244 12.18 13.07 -15.94
CA TRP A 244 12.04 14.04 -17.03
C TRP A 244 10.98 15.11 -16.74
N MET A 245 9.78 14.71 -16.30
CA MET A 245 8.71 15.66 -15.97
C MET A 245 9.10 16.58 -14.80
N LEU A 246 9.76 16.06 -13.78
CA LEU A 246 10.25 16.81 -12.62
C LEU A 246 11.37 17.77 -13.02
N GLY A 247 12.34 17.31 -13.80
CA GLY A 247 13.46 18.12 -14.29
C GLY A 247 12.97 19.32 -15.09
N GLU A 248 11.97 19.14 -15.95
CA GLU A 248 11.33 20.21 -16.72
C GLU A 248 10.46 21.14 -15.86
N ASP A 249 9.71 20.59 -14.88
CA ASP A 249 8.86 21.40 -14.02
C ASP A 249 9.66 22.24 -13.01
N LEU A 250 10.79 21.73 -12.52
CA LEU A 250 11.67 22.40 -11.57
C LEU A 250 12.74 23.27 -12.25
N GLY A 251 13.06 23.00 -13.52
CA GLY A 251 14.09 23.71 -14.28
C GLY A 251 15.50 23.16 -14.09
N ILE A 252 15.64 21.91 -13.64
CA ILE A 252 16.93 21.23 -13.38
C ILE A 252 17.50 20.62 -14.66
N GLY A 253 16.67 20.43 -15.69
CA GLY A 253 17.04 19.67 -16.88
C GLY A 253 16.97 18.16 -16.65
N HIS A 254 17.42 17.38 -17.62
CA HIS A 254 17.39 15.91 -17.59
C HIS A 254 18.49 15.35 -18.49
N ASP A 255 19.33 14.45 -17.95
CA ASP A 255 20.38 13.77 -18.71
C ASP A 255 20.11 12.25 -18.75
N PRO A 256 19.75 11.70 -19.92
CA PRO A 256 19.44 10.28 -20.07
C PRO A 256 20.68 9.37 -20.11
N GLY A 257 21.90 9.93 -20.10
CA GLY A 257 23.15 9.21 -20.36
C GLY A 257 23.41 7.99 -19.46
N GLN A 258 22.82 7.92 -18.27
CA GLN A 258 22.95 6.80 -17.34
C GLN A 258 21.93 5.66 -17.58
N HIS A 259 20.85 5.89 -18.34
CA HIS A 259 19.68 4.99 -18.41
C HIS A 259 19.45 4.35 -19.79
N VAL A 260 20.35 4.57 -20.75
CA VAL A 260 20.29 3.94 -22.10
C VAL A 260 20.28 2.41 -22.03
N ALA A 261 20.86 1.82 -20.98
CA ALA A 261 20.94 0.38 -20.78
C ALA A 261 19.58 -0.33 -20.66
N TYR A 262 18.49 0.40 -20.35
CA TYR A 262 17.16 -0.18 -20.13
C TYR A 262 16.21 -0.08 -21.33
N VAL A 263 16.61 0.64 -22.39
CA VAL A 263 15.76 0.93 -23.55
C VAL A 263 15.23 -0.35 -24.20
N ASP A 264 16.07 -1.36 -24.39
CA ASP A 264 15.67 -2.65 -24.96
C ASP A 264 14.64 -3.38 -24.08
N SER A 265 14.78 -3.27 -22.76
CA SER A 265 13.85 -3.87 -21.80
C SER A 265 12.51 -3.12 -21.78
N TRP A 266 12.51 -1.80 -21.92
CA TRP A 266 11.28 -1.01 -22.08
C TRP A 266 10.56 -1.37 -23.37
N ILE A 267 11.28 -1.44 -24.49
CA ILE A 267 10.70 -1.82 -25.79
C ILE A 267 10.01 -3.19 -25.67
N LYS A 268 10.68 -4.19 -25.08
CA LYS A 268 10.09 -5.52 -24.87
C LYS A 268 8.85 -5.49 -23.99
N ALA A 269 8.86 -4.70 -22.91
CA ALA A 269 7.71 -4.55 -22.03
C ALA A 269 6.51 -3.92 -22.76
N LEU A 270 6.75 -2.89 -23.59
CA LEU A 270 5.70 -2.23 -24.37
C LEU A 270 5.20 -3.07 -25.55
N GLU A 271 6.07 -3.89 -26.17
CA GLU A 271 5.68 -4.84 -27.22
C GLU A 271 4.82 -5.98 -26.65
N LYS A 272 5.10 -6.43 -25.42
CA LYS A 272 4.33 -7.46 -24.71
C LYS A 272 2.99 -6.93 -24.19
N ASP A 273 2.99 -5.74 -23.59
CA ASP A 273 1.79 -5.08 -23.07
C ASP A 273 1.75 -3.60 -23.51
N PRO A 274 1.08 -3.30 -24.64
CA PRO A 274 0.94 -1.92 -25.12
C PRO A 274 0.22 -0.97 -24.16
N TYR A 275 -0.55 -1.47 -23.19
CA TYR A 275 -1.20 -0.62 -22.19
C TYR A 275 -0.22 -0.16 -21.10
N GLU A 276 0.98 -0.76 -21.02
CA GLU A 276 1.97 -0.42 -20.01
C GLU A 276 2.43 1.03 -20.07
N ILE A 277 2.55 1.63 -21.27
CA ILE A 277 2.93 3.03 -21.39
C ILE A 277 1.88 3.97 -20.79
N VAL A 278 0.59 3.61 -20.86
CA VAL A 278 -0.52 4.36 -20.26
C VAL A 278 -0.38 4.33 -18.73
N ARG A 279 -0.08 3.16 -18.17
CA ARG A 279 0.17 3.00 -16.72
C ARG A 279 1.43 3.74 -16.29
N ALA A 280 2.51 3.63 -17.06
CA ALA A 280 3.76 4.31 -16.75
C ALA A 280 3.60 5.84 -16.74
N CYS A 281 2.91 6.42 -17.73
CA CYS A 281 2.62 7.86 -17.76
C CYS A 281 1.75 8.31 -16.58
N ARG A 282 0.75 7.49 -16.19
CA ARG A 282 -0.11 7.78 -15.04
C ARG A 282 0.68 7.73 -13.73
N ASP A 283 1.48 6.70 -13.55
CA ASP A 283 2.25 6.51 -12.31
C ASP A 283 3.38 7.54 -12.21
N ALA A 284 4.01 7.91 -13.33
CA ALA A 284 4.98 9.01 -13.39
C ALA A 284 4.37 10.36 -13.00
N GLU A 285 3.15 10.66 -13.45
CA GLU A 285 2.42 11.87 -13.02
C GLU A 285 2.13 11.84 -11.51
N LYS A 286 1.80 10.66 -10.94
CA LYS A 286 1.64 10.50 -9.47
C LYS A 286 2.96 10.70 -8.72
N ILE A 287 4.08 10.17 -9.23
CA ILE A 287 5.42 10.37 -8.65
C ILE A 287 5.71 11.87 -8.61
N LYS A 288 5.56 12.55 -9.74
CA LYS A 288 5.79 13.99 -9.87
C LYS A 288 4.95 14.78 -8.86
N GLN A 289 3.63 14.53 -8.80
CA GLN A 289 2.74 15.19 -7.85
C GLN A 289 3.15 14.94 -6.40
N HIS A 290 3.53 13.70 -6.07
CA HIS A 290 3.97 13.33 -4.73
C HIS A 290 5.27 14.05 -4.33
N VAL A 291 6.26 14.10 -5.23
CA VAL A 291 7.54 14.77 -5.01
C VAL A 291 7.37 16.28 -4.89
N VAL A 292 6.62 16.91 -5.80
CA VAL A 292 6.35 18.37 -5.74
C VAL A 292 5.58 18.75 -4.47
N ALA A 293 4.66 17.91 -4.00
CA ALA A 293 3.95 18.14 -2.74
C ALA A 293 4.87 18.17 -1.50
N MET A 294 6.11 17.65 -1.58
CA MET A 294 7.08 17.72 -0.48
C MET A 294 7.69 19.11 -0.33
N GLU A 295 7.68 19.94 -1.37
CA GLU A 295 8.03 21.36 -1.26
C GLU A 295 7.15 22.06 -0.20
N GLN A 296 5.86 21.68 -0.13
CA GLN A 296 4.87 22.31 0.73
C GLN A 296 4.88 21.78 2.19
N LYS A 297 5.67 20.74 2.51
CA LYS A 297 5.62 20.07 3.82
C LYS A 297 6.32 20.80 4.98
N GLN A 298 7.08 21.87 4.73
CA GLN A 298 7.81 22.61 5.78
C GLN A 298 7.13 23.87 6.34
N ASP A 299 5.84 24.10 6.09
CA ASP A 299 5.02 24.88 7.03
C ASP A 299 4.59 24.04 8.25
N LEU A 300 4.80 22.71 8.24
CA LEU A 300 4.28 21.77 9.25
C LEU A 300 5.32 20.92 10.00
N THR A 301 6.60 20.92 9.65
CA THR A 301 7.58 19.92 10.15
C THR A 301 8.88 20.47 10.76
N GLN A 302 8.99 21.78 11.06
CA GLN A 302 10.20 22.35 11.69
C GLN A 302 10.39 22.06 13.20
N GLU A 303 9.63 21.14 13.80
CA GLU A 303 9.98 20.59 15.11
C GLU A 303 10.11 19.07 15.01
N VAL A 304 11.34 18.63 14.74
CA VAL A 304 12.09 17.59 15.48
C VAL A 304 13.10 16.95 14.51
N THR A 305 14.38 17.29 14.68
CA THR A 305 15.49 16.37 14.41
C THR A 305 16.35 16.21 15.68
N PRO A 306 16.66 14.97 16.08
CA PRO A 306 17.57 14.63 17.17
C PRO A 306 18.99 14.29 16.66
N ALA A 307 20.03 14.67 17.42
CA ALA A 307 21.41 14.15 17.29
C ALA A 307 21.86 13.75 18.71
N GLN A 308 21.97 12.46 19.04
CA GLN A 308 23.09 11.53 18.87
C GLN A 308 24.34 11.87 19.71
N GLU A 309 24.75 10.95 20.60
CA GLU A 309 26.01 10.19 20.52
C GLU A 309 26.29 9.38 21.82
N GLN A 310 26.75 8.14 21.65
CA GLN A 310 27.44 7.34 22.67
C GLN A 310 28.92 7.19 22.28
N ASN A 311 29.81 7.42 23.25
CA ASN A 311 31.04 6.68 23.61
C ASN A 311 32.39 7.43 23.67
N ALA A 312 32.93 7.42 24.91
CA ALA A 312 34.27 6.98 25.34
C ALA A 312 35.46 7.96 25.55
N VAL A 313 36.15 7.68 26.67
CA VAL A 313 37.59 7.84 27.02
C VAL A 313 38.04 9.08 27.87
N LEU A 314 38.64 8.72 29.02
CA LEU A 314 39.45 9.45 30.02
C LEU A 314 40.67 10.19 29.39
N PRO A 315 41.25 11.28 29.99
CA PRO A 315 42.05 11.15 31.22
C PRO A 315 42.14 12.38 32.15
N GLY A 316 42.62 12.14 33.37
CA GLY A 316 43.66 13.01 33.95
C GLY A 316 43.33 13.84 35.20
N HIS A 317 43.71 13.27 36.34
CA HIS A 317 44.40 13.91 37.47
C HIS A 317 43.63 14.88 38.39
N GLU A 318 43.47 14.42 39.65
CA GLU A 318 43.99 15.05 40.89
C GLU A 318 42.98 16.04 41.49
N LYS A 319 42.52 15.94 42.75
CA LYS A 319 43.16 15.48 43.99
C LYS A 319 42.10 15.24 45.09
N SER A 320 42.44 14.31 45.99
CA SER A 320 42.12 14.21 47.43
C SER A 320 40.66 13.88 47.84
N MET A 321 40.35 12.68 48.36
CA MET A 321 40.60 12.18 49.75
C MET A 321 40.16 13.18 50.82
N THR A 322 39.33 12.88 51.83
CA THR A 322 38.80 11.63 52.43
C THR A 322 37.70 12.05 53.45
N PRO A 323 36.94 11.09 54.03
CA PRO A 323 35.65 11.31 54.69
C PRO A 323 35.81 11.67 56.17
N THR A 324 34.70 11.94 56.88
CA THR A 324 34.38 11.38 58.22
C THR A 324 33.14 12.07 58.83
N GLN A 325 32.16 11.24 59.22
CA GLN A 325 31.28 11.22 60.42
C GLN A 325 30.90 12.54 61.13
N ALA A 326 29.81 12.66 61.87
CA ALA A 326 28.53 12.00 62.10
C ALA A 326 27.78 12.97 63.05
N MET A 327 26.45 13.00 63.06
CA MET A 327 25.60 13.22 64.26
C MET A 327 24.12 13.37 63.86
N GLU A 328 23.34 12.37 64.25
CA GLU A 328 21.89 12.38 64.49
C GLU A 328 21.58 12.97 65.89
N PRO A 329 20.33 12.99 66.41
CA PRO A 329 19.00 13.16 65.79
C PRO A 329 18.11 14.18 66.56
N GLN A 330 17.01 14.66 65.96
CA GLN A 330 15.82 15.05 66.73
C GLN A 330 14.52 14.60 66.03
N GLU A 331 13.58 14.15 66.87
CA GLU A 331 12.43 13.28 66.59
C GLU A 331 11.18 13.93 65.98
N ARG A 332 10.52 13.14 65.10
CA ARG A 332 9.06 12.86 64.88
C ARG A 332 8.09 14.06 64.71
N VAL A 333 7.07 14.03 63.84
CA VAL A 333 5.97 13.05 63.65
C VAL A 333 5.36 13.25 62.22
N PRO A 334 4.74 12.23 61.59
CA PRO A 334 4.30 12.28 60.18
C PRO A 334 2.83 12.70 60.01
N ALA A 335 2.49 13.34 58.89
CA ALA A 335 1.11 13.40 58.41
C ALA A 335 1.02 13.75 56.92
N GLN A 336 0.44 12.82 56.17
CA GLN A 336 -0.63 13.00 55.20
C GLN A 336 -0.38 13.83 53.93
N GLY A 337 -0.60 13.14 52.80
CA GLY A 337 -0.68 13.75 51.49
C GLY A 337 -1.77 14.83 51.42
N VAL A 338 -1.49 15.82 50.60
CA VAL A 338 -2.44 16.83 50.15
C VAL A 338 -2.40 16.83 48.61
N PRO A 339 -3.56 16.94 47.94
CA PRO A 339 -3.70 16.72 46.50
C PRO A 339 -3.01 17.84 45.71
N GLU A 340 -2.43 17.50 44.55
CA GLU A 340 -2.06 18.52 43.56
C GLU A 340 -3.32 19.33 43.19
N ALA A 341 -3.26 20.63 43.46
CA ALA A 341 -4.28 21.60 43.08
C ALA A 341 -4.38 21.72 41.55
N PRO A 342 -5.55 22.03 40.99
CA PRO A 342 -5.72 22.20 39.55
C PRO A 342 -4.91 23.40 39.05
N ASP A 343 -4.01 23.12 38.10
CA ASP A 343 -3.11 24.09 37.48
C ASP A 343 -3.92 25.08 36.61
N HIS A 344 -4.18 26.28 37.13
CA HIS A 344 -4.92 27.32 36.41
C HIS A 344 -3.99 28.05 35.41
N ARG A 345 -3.78 27.43 34.25
CA ARG A 345 -3.04 28.00 33.10
C ARG A 345 -4.00 28.46 32.01
N THR A 346 -3.77 29.62 31.40
CA THR A 346 -4.57 30.11 30.26
C THR A 346 -3.83 29.83 28.95
N TYR A 347 -4.41 29.01 28.06
CA TYR A 347 -3.80 28.69 26.77
C TYR A 347 -3.95 29.82 25.75
N LEU A 348 -2.92 29.99 24.91
CA LEU A 348 -2.76 31.05 23.92
C LEU A 348 -2.61 30.45 22.52
N ALA A 349 -3.36 30.99 21.56
CA ALA A 349 -3.24 30.72 20.13
C ALA A 349 -2.13 31.59 19.53
N VAL A 350 -0.88 31.17 19.68
CA VAL A 350 0.30 31.89 19.19
C VAL A 350 0.71 31.35 17.82
N PRO A 351 0.56 32.10 16.71
CA PRO A 351 1.07 31.70 15.40
C PRO A 351 2.58 31.49 15.44
N TYR A 352 3.10 30.52 14.67
CA TYR A 352 4.52 30.14 14.70
C TYR A 352 5.48 31.33 14.52
N ARG A 353 5.15 32.26 13.60
CA ARG A 353 5.92 33.49 13.33
C ARG A 353 6.01 34.44 14.53
N GLU A 354 5.09 34.31 15.50
CA GLU A 354 4.96 35.19 16.66
C GLU A 354 5.48 34.55 17.95
N LYS A 355 5.98 33.30 17.90
CA LYS A 355 6.42 32.52 19.07
C LYS A 355 7.46 33.25 19.92
N ASN A 356 8.41 33.94 19.30
CA ASN A 356 9.44 34.70 20.00
C ASN A 356 8.86 35.94 20.70
N ARG A 357 7.86 36.58 20.10
CA ARG A 357 7.15 37.74 20.70
C ARG A 357 6.29 37.30 21.88
N ALA A 358 5.53 36.21 21.75
CA ALA A 358 4.73 35.68 22.84
C ALA A 358 5.61 35.20 24.02
N LYS A 359 6.73 34.52 23.73
CA LYS A 359 7.70 34.11 24.76
C LYS A 359 8.30 35.29 25.51
N ALA A 360 8.68 36.35 24.78
CA ALA A 360 9.17 37.61 25.38
C ALA A 360 8.09 38.33 26.20
N ALA A 361 6.82 38.20 25.81
CA ALA A 361 5.66 38.73 26.53
C ALA A 361 5.25 37.90 27.76
N GLY A 362 5.92 36.77 28.03
CA GLY A 362 5.69 35.95 29.23
C GLY A 362 5.06 34.58 28.98
N ALA A 363 4.68 34.26 27.73
CA ALA A 363 4.12 32.95 27.41
C ALA A 363 5.15 31.83 27.60
N ARG A 364 4.66 30.63 27.90
CA ARG A 364 5.43 29.40 28.09
C ARG A 364 4.85 28.29 27.23
N TRP A 365 5.67 27.33 26.85
CA TRP A 365 5.26 26.18 26.06
C TRP A 365 4.94 25.00 26.97
N ASP A 366 3.75 24.43 26.83
CA ASP A 366 3.40 23.16 27.46
C ASP A 366 3.73 22.02 26.50
N GLY A 367 4.78 21.24 26.80
CA GLY A 367 5.21 20.14 25.94
C GLY A 367 4.28 18.93 25.92
N LYS A 368 3.39 18.79 26.92
CA LYS A 368 2.42 17.69 26.99
C LYS A 368 1.14 18.03 26.23
N ALA A 369 0.68 19.28 26.35
CA ALA A 369 -0.47 19.79 25.60
C ALA A 369 -0.11 20.33 24.20
N LYS A 370 1.18 20.56 23.93
CA LYS A 370 1.70 21.19 22.70
C LYS A 370 1.07 22.55 22.41
N LEU A 371 0.93 23.39 23.42
CA LEU A 371 0.32 24.72 23.32
C LEU A 371 1.13 25.78 24.07
N TRP A 372 1.05 27.03 23.62
CA TRP A 372 1.52 28.17 24.41
C TRP A 372 0.51 28.46 25.51
N TYR A 373 0.97 28.82 26.71
CA TYR A 373 0.13 29.21 27.83
C TYR A 373 0.72 30.42 28.56
N ALA A 374 -0.14 31.19 29.19
CA ALA A 374 0.22 32.21 30.17
C ALA A 374 0.24 31.55 31.56
N PRO A 375 1.40 31.50 32.24
CA PRO A 375 1.48 31.09 33.64
C PRO A 375 0.60 31.96 34.54
N GLU A 376 0.14 31.42 35.68
CA GLU A 376 -0.60 32.18 36.67
C GLU A 376 0.17 33.43 37.13
N GLY A 377 -0.48 34.60 37.10
CA GLY A 377 0.14 35.90 37.38
C GLY A 377 0.82 36.60 36.19
N SER A 378 0.71 36.05 34.97
CA SER A 378 1.23 36.70 33.75
C SER A 378 0.46 37.97 33.38
N ASP A 379 1.18 38.94 32.81
CA ASP A 379 0.61 40.21 32.35
C ASP A 379 -0.24 40.01 31.07
N MET A 380 -1.54 39.78 31.27
CA MET A 380 -2.49 39.52 30.17
C MET A 380 -2.68 40.71 29.22
N ALA A 381 -2.28 41.93 29.61
CA ALA A 381 -2.29 43.07 28.69
C ALA A 381 -1.29 42.92 27.54
N LYS A 382 -0.20 42.15 27.76
CA LYS A 382 0.82 41.85 26.72
C LYS A 382 0.49 40.60 25.91
N LEU A 383 -0.33 39.70 26.44
CA LEU A 383 -0.64 38.39 25.87
C LEU A 383 -2.02 38.28 25.23
N GLY A 384 -2.89 39.29 25.42
CA GLY A 384 -4.28 39.27 24.96
C GLY A 384 -4.48 39.15 23.44
N ALA A 385 -3.47 39.50 22.63
CA ALA A 385 -3.51 39.35 21.18
C ALA A 385 -3.59 37.88 20.73
N TRP A 386 -3.18 36.93 21.57
CA TRP A 386 -3.14 35.49 21.28
C TRP A 386 -4.23 34.71 22.03
N LEU A 387 -5.32 35.36 22.45
CA LEU A 387 -6.47 34.65 23.02
C LEU A 387 -7.26 33.92 21.91
N PRO A 388 -7.77 32.69 22.15
CA PRO A 388 -8.41 31.85 21.12
C PRO A 388 -9.63 32.45 20.39
N GLN A 389 -10.14 33.59 20.85
CA GLN A 389 -11.34 34.24 20.33
C GLN A 389 -11.08 35.17 19.13
N ASN A 390 -9.84 35.25 18.61
CA ASN A 390 -9.42 36.27 17.64
C ASN A 390 -9.02 35.80 16.22
N GLU A 391 -9.31 34.56 15.79
CA GLU A 391 -9.12 34.17 14.37
C GLU A 391 -10.38 33.50 13.77
N PRO A 392 -10.91 34.00 12.64
CA PRO A 392 -11.93 33.28 11.87
C PRO A 392 -11.29 32.22 10.96
N ALA A 393 -11.85 31.00 10.96
CA ALA A 393 -11.41 29.88 10.11
C ALA A 393 -11.80 30.10 8.63
N PRO A 394 -11.01 29.60 7.66
CA PRO A 394 -11.36 29.65 6.24
C PRO A 394 -12.56 28.76 5.91
N ALA A 395 -13.44 29.22 5.02
CA ALA A 395 -14.69 28.55 4.66
C ALA A 395 -14.46 27.23 3.90
N ALA A 396 -15.17 26.17 4.30
CA ALA A 396 -15.19 24.88 3.60
C ALA A 396 -15.88 25.00 2.22
N THR A 397 -15.33 24.31 1.22
CA THR A 397 -15.81 24.38 -0.18
C THR A 397 -16.74 23.23 -0.60
N MET A 398 -16.86 22.15 0.19
CA MET A 398 -17.72 21.00 -0.10
C MET A 398 -17.95 20.15 1.16
N GLU A 399 -19.08 19.43 1.26
CA GLU A 399 -19.33 18.53 2.38
C GLU A 399 -18.45 17.26 2.30
N PRO A 400 -17.85 16.79 3.41
CA PRO A 400 -16.92 15.66 3.41
C PRO A 400 -17.42 14.37 2.76
N ALA A 401 -18.70 14.05 2.93
CA ALA A 401 -19.28 12.86 2.32
C ALA A 401 -19.32 12.99 0.78
N GLU A 402 -19.50 14.19 0.24
CA GLU A 402 -19.49 14.46 -1.21
C GLU A 402 -18.08 14.32 -1.79
N GLU A 403 -17.09 14.86 -1.08
CA GLU A 403 -15.70 14.76 -1.50
C GLU A 403 -15.18 13.31 -1.42
N PHE A 404 -15.58 12.55 -0.39
CA PHE A 404 -15.28 11.13 -0.34
C PHE A 404 -16.01 10.33 -1.42
N ALA A 405 -17.25 10.72 -1.76
CA ALA A 405 -17.99 10.10 -2.86
C ALA A 405 -17.21 10.21 -4.18
N GLN A 406 -16.67 11.39 -4.47
CA GLN A 406 -15.87 11.63 -5.67
C GLN A 406 -14.61 10.76 -5.69
N THR A 407 -13.97 10.61 -4.53
CA THR A 407 -12.77 9.76 -4.39
C THR A 407 -13.08 8.29 -4.62
N LEU A 408 -14.16 7.77 -4.03
CA LEU A 408 -14.62 6.40 -4.22
C LEU A 408 -15.03 6.14 -5.68
N GLN A 409 -15.74 7.09 -6.30
CA GLN A 409 -16.14 6.99 -7.70
C GLN A 409 -14.93 7.00 -8.64
N ALA A 410 -13.92 7.83 -8.37
CA ALA A 410 -12.65 7.84 -9.11
C ALA A 410 -11.91 6.50 -9.01
N ALA A 411 -12.00 5.82 -7.86
CA ALA A 411 -11.48 4.48 -7.64
C ALA A 411 -12.35 3.35 -8.24
N GLY A 412 -13.39 3.71 -9.00
CA GLY A 412 -14.27 2.77 -9.68
C GLY A 412 -15.35 2.16 -8.80
N PHE A 413 -15.76 2.81 -7.71
CA PHE A 413 -16.89 2.39 -6.88
C PHE A 413 -18.21 2.92 -7.44
N TYR A 414 -19.24 2.08 -7.41
CA TYR A 414 -20.59 2.44 -7.79
C TYR A 414 -21.45 2.66 -6.54
N LEU A 415 -21.60 3.92 -6.13
CA LEU A 415 -22.38 4.30 -4.94
C LEU A 415 -23.84 4.60 -5.31
N LYS A 416 -24.77 4.10 -4.51
CA LYS A 416 -26.20 4.50 -4.56
C LYS A 416 -26.42 5.67 -3.60
N GLY A 417 -25.95 6.86 -3.96
CA GLY A 417 -25.97 8.07 -3.11
C GLY A 417 -24.61 8.39 -2.48
N LEU A 418 -24.60 9.26 -1.47
CA LEU A 418 -23.39 9.62 -0.74
C LEU A 418 -22.87 8.43 0.08
N PRO A 419 -21.54 8.29 0.23
CA PRO A 419 -20.96 7.26 1.06
C PRO A 419 -21.36 7.46 2.52
N VAL A 420 -21.69 6.36 3.18
CA VAL A 420 -22.03 6.38 4.59
C VAL A 420 -20.75 6.51 5.41
N MET A 421 -20.64 7.59 6.17
CA MET A 421 -19.45 7.97 6.94
C MET A 421 -19.55 7.58 8.42
N ASP A 422 -20.07 6.38 8.71
CA ASP A 422 -20.40 5.90 10.06
C ASP A 422 -19.25 5.12 10.74
N GLY A 423 -18.07 5.10 10.14
CA GLY A 423 -16.92 4.35 10.62
C GLY A 423 -17.05 2.83 10.46
N LYS A 424 -18.01 2.33 9.66
CA LYS A 424 -18.18 0.90 9.32
C LYS A 424 -17.76 0.62 7.89
N ILE A 425 -17.46 -0.65 7.61
CA ILE A 425 -17.11 -1.09 6.26
C ILE A 425 -18.41 -1.26 5.47
N HIS A 426 -18.53 -0.51 4.39
CA HIS A 426 -19.61 -0.61 3.42
C HIS A 426 -19.12 -1.33 2.18
N ARG A 427 -19.87 -2.35 1.75
CA ARG A 427 -19.59 -3.10 0.52
C ARG A 427 -20.48 -2.58 -0.59
N VAL A 428 -19.88 -2.21 -1.71
CA VAL A 428 -20.59 -1.66 -2.86
C VAL A 428 -20.07 -2.26 -4.16
N PRO A 429 -20.86 -2.23 -5.24
CA PRO A 429 -20.39 -2.65 -6.55
C PRO A 429 -19.24 -1.77 -7.04
N VAL A 430 -18.44 -2.32 -7.93
CA VAL A 430 -17.34 -1.61 -8.61
C VAL A 430 -17.47 -1.78 -10.12
N VAL A 431 -16.84 -0.90 -10.87
CA VAL A 431 -16.82 -0.93 -12.34
C VAL A 431 -16.35 -2.30 -12.82
N GLY A 432 -17.18 -2.96 -13.65
CA GLY A 432 -16.94 -4.31 -14.17
C GLY A 432 -17.77 -5.40 -13.46
N LYS A 433 -18.20 -5.19 -12.22
CA LYS A 433 -19.10 -6.09 -11.47
C LYS A 433 -20.28 -5.32 -10.84
N PRO A 434 -21.25 -4.88 -11.66
CA PRO A 434 -22.31 -3.95 -11.24
C PRO A 434 -23.32 -4.52 -10.23
N ASN A 435 -23.40 -5.85 -10.11
CA ASN A 435 -24.21 -6.56 -9.10
C ASN A 435 -23.36 -7.16 -7.98
N GLY A 436 -22.04 -6.94 -8.01
CA GLY A 436 -21.09 -7.48 -7.05
C GLY A 436 -20.98 -6.62 -5.79
N LEU A 437 -20.30 -7.16 -4.78
CA LEU A 437 -19.92 -6.44 -3.56
C LEU A 437 -18.41 -6.27 -3.50
N ASP A 438 -17.75 -6.14 -4.65
CA ASP A 438 -16.28 -6.19 -4.79
C ASP A 438 -15.57 -4.86 -4.47
N GLY A 439 -16.29 -3.81 -4.07
CA GLY A 439 -15.72 -2.60 -3.46
C GLY A 439 -15.98 -2.58 -1.96
N ALA A 440 -14.98 -2.21 -1.16
CA ALA A 440 -15.11 -1.92 0.27
C ALA A 440 -14.65 -0.51 0.57
N TYR A 441 -15.42 0.27 1.32
CA TYR A 441 -14.95 1.54 1.85
C TYR A 441 -15.38 1.73 3.30
N GLN A 442 -14.71 2.62 3.99
CA GLN A 442 -15.07 3.03 5.34
C GLN A 442 -14.76 4.52 5.49
N GLY A 443 -15.78 5.30 5.81
CA GLY A 443 -15.66 6.75 6.02
C GLY A 443 -15.86 7.11 7.49
N PHE A 444 -15.19 8.16 7.93
CA PHE A 444 -15.13 8.66 9.30
C PHE A 444 -15.50 10.15 9.27
N LEU A 445 -16.46 10.58 10.10
CA LEU A 445 -16.71 12.01 10.40
C LEU A 445 -16.16 12.42 11.77
N ASP A 446 -15.71 11.45 12.57
CA ASP A 446 -14.99 11.68 13.81
C ASP A 446 -13.58 12.19 13.50
N GLY A 447 -13.27 13.38 13.97
CA GLY A 447 -11.99 14.00 13.70
C GLY A 447 -12.04 14.86 12.45
N HIS A 448 -10.93 14.83 11.74
CA HIS A 448 -10.88 15.35 10.39
C HIS A 448 -11.54 14.31 9.50
N PRO A 449 -12.62 14.66 8.78
CA PRO A 449 -13.33 13.68 7.97
C PRO A 449 -12.36 12.95 7.04
N ALA A 450 -12.38 11.63 7.10
CA ALA A 450 -11.39 10.77 6.47
C ALA A 450 -12.00 9.43 6.09
N GLY A 451 -11.27 8.61 5.37
CA GLY A 451 -11.76 7.29 4.97
C GLY A 451 -10.71 6.44 4.30
N TRP A 452 -11.08 5.22 3.95
CA TRP A 452 -10.29 4.38 3.07
C TRP A 452 -11.19 3.55 2.18
N TYR A 453 -10.62 3.03 1.10
CA TYR A 453 -11.33 2.16 0.17
C TYR A 453 -10.42 1.07 -0.41
N GLN A 454 -11.02 -0.02 -0.85
CA GLN A 454 -10.40 -1.14 -1.55
C GLN A 454 -11.31 -1.68 -2.65
N ASN A 455 -10.86 -1.63 -3.89
CA ASN A 455 -11.52 -2.21 -5.05
C ASN A 455 -10.89 -3.59 -5.34
N HIS A 456 -11.62 -4.66 -5.05
CA HIS A 456 -11.15 -6.04 -5.22
C HIS A 456 -11.09 -6.52 -6.68
N VAL A 457 -11.64 -5.75 -7.64
CA VAL A 457 -11.53 -6.05 -9.08
C VAL A 457 -10.25 -5.45 -9.64
N THR A 458 -9.89 -4.23 -9.23
CA THR A 458 -8.67 -3.56 -9.71
C THR A 458 -7.46 -3.80 -8.80
N GLY A 459 -7.68 -4.31 -7.58
CA GLY A 459 -6.67 -4.43 -6.53
C GLY A 459 -6.34 -3.11 -5.82
N GLU A 460 -6.92 -1.98 -6.25
CA GLU A 460 -6.63 -0.65 -5.73
C GLU A 460 -7.07 -0.50 -4.27
N LYS A 461 -6.21 0.05 -3.41
CA LYS A 461 -6.51 0.38 -2.02
C LYS A 461 -5.88 1.74 -1.67
N ALA A 462 -6.65 2.66 -1.10
CA ALA A 462 -6.12 3.97 -0.69
C ALA A 462 -6.89 4.57 0.50
N THR A 463 -6.31 5.61 1.10
CA THR A 463 -6.91 6.42 2.18
C THR A 463 -7.25 7.82 1.67
N TRP A 464 -8.33 8.42 2.19
CA TRP A 464 -8.85 9.74 1.84
C TRP A 464 -8.98 10.63 3.09
N LYS A 465 -8.88 11.96 2.90
CA LYS A 465 -9.03 13.00 3.93
C LYS A 465 -9.69 14.23 3.30
N ALA A 466 -10.64 14.85 4.00
CA ALA A 466 -11.41 16.00 3.49
C ALA A 466 -10.59 17.29 3.42
N HIS A 467 -10.79 18.09 2.38
CA HIS A 467 -10.08 19.35 2.22
C HIS A 467 -10.77 20.48 3.01
N GLY A 468 -9.99 21.39 3.60
CA GLY A 468 -10.52 22.59 4.27
C GLY A 468 -11.09 22.41 5.68
N HIS A 469 -11.21 21.18 6.18
CA HIS A 469 -11.68 20.93 7.56
C HIS A 469 -10.51 20.99 8.55
N SER A 470 -10.32 22.13 9.22
CA SER A 470 -9.36 22.25 10.32
C SER A 470 -10.10 22.21 11.67
N LEU A 471 -9.68 21.32 12.55
CA LEU A 471 -10.20 21.22 13.92
C LEU A 471 -9.28 21.94 14.89
N THR A 472 -9.83 22.45 15.99
CA THR A 472 -9.01 22.94 17.11
C THR A 472 -8.29 21.77 17.79
N GLU A 473 -7.21 22.04 18.53
CA GLU A 473 -6.47 20.96 19.21
C GLU A 473 -7.29 20.28 20.33
N GLU A 474 -8.20 20.99 21.01
CA GLU A 474 -9.15 20.34 21.94
C GLU A 474 -10.09 19.38 21.20
N GLN A 475 -10.57 19.76 20.02
CA GLN A 475 -11.42 18.90 19.18
C GLN A 475 -10.64 17.69 18.64
N LYS A 476 -9.39 17.88 18.19
CA LYS A 476 -8.52 16.76 17.76
C LYS A 476 -8.20 15.79 18.89
N ALA A 477 -7.99 16.28 20.11
CA ALA A 477 -7.75 15.43 21.28
C ALA A 477 -8.99 14.62 21.68
N ALA A 478 -10.17 15.26 21.72
CA ALA A 478 -11.44 14.59 21.97
C ALA A 478 -11.73 13.52 20.91
N LEU A 479 -11.46 13.81 19.63
CA LEU A 479 -11.72 12.89 18.53
C LEU A 479 -10.71 11.73 18.50
N ARG A 480 -9.46 11.92 18.95
CA ARG A 480 -8.52 10.80 19.15
C ARG A 480 -8.95 9.88 20.29
N LEU A 481 -9.48 10.44 21.38
CA LEU A 481 -10.04 9.67 22.48
C LEU A 481 -11.25 8.85 21.99
N GLU A 482 -12.15 9.48 21.25
CA GLU A 482 -13.31 8.82 20.65
C GLU A 482 -12.92 7.74 19.62
N ALA A 483 -11.92 7.99 18.75
CA ALA A 483 -11.45 6.99 17.80
C ALA A 483 -10.78 5.80 18.50
N ALA A 484 -10.04 6.03 19.59
CA ALA A 484 -9.47 4.98 20.42
C ALA A 484 -10.56 4.16 21.10
N GLU A 485 -11.61 4.82 21.63
CA GLU A 485 -12.77 4.16 22.21
C GLU A 485 -13.56 3.36 21.17
N ARG A 486 -13.82 3.90 19.99
CA ARG A 486 -14.46 3.19 18.86
C ARG A 486 -13.61 2.03 18.36
N SER A 487 -12.29 2.17 18.30
CA SER A 487 -11.40 1.07 17.92
C SER A 487 -11.44 -0.05 18.97
N ARG A 488 -11.42 0.31 20.26
CA ARG A 488 -11.60 -0.63 21.36
C ARG A 488 -12.97 -1.29 21.32
N GLN A 489 -14.02 -0.54 21.02
CA GLN A 489 -15.38 -1.07 20.90
C GLN A 489 -15.51 -2.00 19.70
N ARG A 490 -14.98 -1.65 18.52
CA ARG A 490 -14.95 -2.54 17.35
C ARG A 490 -14.18 -3.82 17.61
N GLU A 491 -13.07 -3.73 18.33
CA GLU A 491 -12.30 -4.91 18.73
C GLU A 491 -13.08 -5.78 19.72
N GLN A 492 -13.74 -5.17 20.70
CA GLN A 492 -14.64 -5.87 21.62
C GLN A 492 -15.82 -6.52 20.89
N GLU A 493 -16.46 -5.83 19.95
CA GLU A 493 -17.54 -6.36 19.12
C GLU A 493 -17.06 -7.51 18.23
N ARG A 494 -15.86 -7.39 17.64
CA ARG A 494 -15.22 -8.45 16.84
C ARG A 494 -14.95 -9.69 17.68
N VAL A 495 -14.35 -9.52 18.86
CA VAL A 495 -14.07 -10.62 19.80
C VAL A 495 -15.37 -11.24 20.29
N ALA A 496 -16.37 -10.43 20.66
CA ALA A 496 -17.67 -10.92 21.11
C ALA A 496 -18.41 -11.70 20.00
N LEU A 497 -18.34 -11.23 18.74
CA LEU A 497 -18.88 -11.95 17.59
C LEU A 497 -18.15 -13.28 17.37
N GLN A 498 -16.82 -13.27 17.41
CA GLN A 498 -16.01 -14.49 17.29
C GLN A 498 -16.32 -15.48 18.40
N ASP A 499 -16.48 -15.02 19.64
CA ASP A 499 -16.86 -15.86 20.77
C ASP A 499 -18.28 -16.41 20.64
N ALA A 500 -19.21 -15.62 20.12
CA ALA A 500 -20.57 -16.09 19.85
C ALA A 500 -20.59 -17.16 18.75
N VAL A 501 -19.85 -16.94 17.66
CA VAL A 501 -19.70 -17.93 16.58
C VAL A 501 -18.99 -19.18 17.09
N ALA A 502 -17.92 -19.04 17.89
CA ALA A 502 -17.20 -20.15 18.50
C ALA A 502 -18.13 -21.02 19.36
N ARG A 503 -18.92 -20.42 20.25
CA ARG A 503 -19.92 -21.15 21.07
C ARG A 503 -20.93 -21.89 20.21
N ARG A 504 -21.45 -21.25 19.16
CA ARG A 504 -22.39 -21.90 18.24
C ARG A 504 -21.73 -23.06 17.49
N CYS A 505 -20.54 -22.84 16.92
CA CYS A 505 -19.78 -23.86 16.22
C CYS A 505 -19.49 -25.06 17.14
N ASP A 506 -19.05 -24.82 18.37
CA ASP A 506 -18.78 -25.85 19.36
C ASP A 506 -20.05 -26.65 19.69
N GLN A 507 -21.17 -25.98 19.99
CA GLN A 507 -22.46 -26.63 20.27
C GLN A 507 -22.99 -27.44 19.08
N ASP A 508 -23.02 -26.85 17.89
CA ASP A 508 -23.52 -27.50 16.67
C ASP A 508 -22.62 -28.68 16.30
N PHE A 509 -21.30 -28.51 16.41
CA PHE A 509 -20.34 -29.57 16.14
C PHE A 509 -20.50 -30.71 17.14
N GLU A 510 -20.58 -30.43 18.45
CA GLU A 510 -20.75 -31.47 19.48
C GLU A 510 -22.08 -32.22 19.36
N ALA A 511 -23.16 -31.53 18.96
CA ALA A 511 -24.46 -32.15 18.74
C ALA A 511 -24.50 -33.15 17.56
N LEU A 512 -23.56 -33.04 16.61
CA LEU A 512 -23.46 -33.98 15.51
C LEU A 512 -22.92 -35.34 15.98
N PRO A 513 -23.46 -36.44 15.43
CA PRO A 513 -22.93 -37.77 15.74
C PRO A 513 -21.47 -37.89 15.27
N PRO A 514 -20.69 -38.81 15.86
CA PRO A 514 -19.41 -39.19 15.29
C PRO A 514 -19.57 -39.56 13.82
N ILE A 515 -18.55 -39.24 13.02
CA ILE A 515 -18.54 -39.64 11.61
C ILE A 515 -18.73 -41.15 11.48
N ARG A 516 -19.47 -41.57 10.45
CA ARG A 516 -19.72 -42.99 10.19
C ARG A 516 -18.41 -43.79 10.16
N PRO A 517 -18.42 -45.06 10.60
CA PRO A 517 -17.24 -45.92 10.52
C PRO A 517 -16.67 -45.94 9.11
N ILE A 518 -15.34 -46.02 8.97
CA ILE A 518 -14.65 -45.95 7.67
C ILE A 518 -15.27 -46.85 6.60
N ALA A 519 -15.65 -48.08 6.97
CA ALA A 519 -16.28 -49.05 6.06
C ALA A 519 -17.66 -48.62 5.51
N ALA A 520 -18.31 -47.63 6.13
CA ALA A 520 -19.61 -47.08 5.76
C ALA A 520 -19.51 -45.65 5.21
N ILE A 521 -18.30 -45.07 5.09
CA ILE A 521 -18.11 -43.73 4.56
C ILE A 521 -18.26 -43.77 3.04
N ASN A 522 -19.27 -43.05 2.56
CA ASN A 522 -19.50 -42.84 1.13
C ASN A 522 -19.34 -41.37 0.73
N ASN A 523 -18.55 -40.60 1.48
CA ASN A 523 -18.35 -39.19 1.16
C ASN A 523 -17.45 -39.05 -0.08
N PRO A 524 -17.93 -38.45 -1.19
CA PRO A 524 -17.18 -38.38 -2.43
C PRO A 524 -15.84 -37.65 -2.31
N TYR A 525 -15.74 -36.64 -1.44
CA TYR A 525 -14.50 -35.91 -1.24
C TYR A 525 -13.41 -36.81 -0.64
N LEU A 526 -13.70 -37.50 0.48
CA LEU A 526 -12.75 -38.40 1.14
C LEU A 526 -12.32 -39.54 0.22
N LEU A 527 -13.27 -40.13 -0.52
CA LEU A 527 -13.00 -41.19 -1.49
C LEU A 527 -12.11 -40.68 -2.64
N SER A 528 -12.43 -39.51 -3.21
CA SER A 528 -11.64 -38.91 -4.29
C SER A 528 -10.22 -38.54 -3.87
N LYS A 529 -10.04 -38.20 -2.58
CA LYS A 529 -8.73 -37.87 -2.02
C LYS A 529 -8.00 -39.09 -1.44
N GLY A 530 -8.66 -40.24 -1.36
CA GLY A 530 -8.12 -41.49 -0.83
C GLY A 530 -7.67 -41.40 0.63
N ILE A 531 -8.40 -40.65 1.46
CA ILE A 531 -8.07 -40.42 2.87
C ILE A 531 -9.24 -40.80 3.79
N PRO A 532 -8.98 -41.34 4.98
CA PRO A 532 -9.99 -41.54 6.01
C PRO A 532 -10.29 -40.22 6.73
N PRO A 533 -11.41 -40.13 7.48
CA PRO A 533 -11.69 -38.98 8.32
C PRO A 533 -10.79 -38.96 9.55
N LEU A 534 -9.79 -38.10 9.54
CA LEU A 534 -8.86 -37.90 10.65
C LEU A 534 -9.07 -36.52 11.31
N GLY A 535 -8.59 -36.34 12.55
CA GLY A 535 -8.67 -35.05 13.25
C GLY A 535 -10.04 -34.73 13.84
N GLY A 536 -10.80 -35.76 14.23
CA GLY A 536 -12.09 -35.58 14.91
C GLY A 536 -13.19 -34.96 14.05
N ILE A 537 -13.07 -35.01 12.72
CA ILE A 537 -14.05 -34.43 11.81
C ILE A 537 -15.40 -35.13 11.92
N LYS A 538 -16.47 -34.39 11.61
CA LYS A 538 -17.85 -34.90 11.60
C LYS A 538 -18.46 -34.72 10.22
N GLU A 539 -19.65 -35.26 10.03
CA GLU A 539 -20.44 -35.06 8.82
C GLU A 539 -21.85 -34.58 9.17
N SER A 540 -22.48 -33.87 8.24
CA SER A 540 -23.89 -33.51 8.36
C SER A 540 -24.77 -34.78 8.41
N PRO A 541 -25.98 -34.71 9.00
CA PRO A 541 -26.85 -35.89 9.14
C PRO A 541 -27.21 -36.59 7.82
N ASP A 542 -27.26 -35.85 6.72
CA ASP A 542 -27.48 -36.37 5.36
C ASP A 542 -26.19 -36.86 4.68
N GLY A 543 -25.03 -36.67 5.32
CA GLY A 543 -23.70 -37.04 4.84
C GLY A 543 -23.18 -36.17 3.69
N THR A 544 -23.83 -35.04 3.39
CA THR A 544 -23.49 -34.19 2.23
C THR A 544 -22.34 -33.21 2.48
N ILE A 545 -22.06 -32.92 3.75
CA ILE A 545 -21.06 -31.93 4.16
C ILE A 545 -20.14 -32.57 5.21
N LEU A 546 -18.83 -32.42 5.03
CA LEU A 546 -17.84 -32.71 6.07
C LEU A 546 -17.57 -31.44 6.87
N LEU A 547 -17.48 -31.58 8.18
CA LEU A 547 -17.20 -30.50 9.11
C LEU A 547 -15.83 -30.74 9.75
N ILE A 548 -14.90 -29.82 9.51
CA ILE A 548 -13.55 -29.85 10.05
C ILE A 548 -13.43 -28.75 11.12
N PRO A 549 -13.20 -29.10 12.39
CA PRO A 549 -13.13 -28.12 13.47
C PRO A 549 -11.81 -27.33 13.42
N LEU A 550 -11.88 -26.02 13.67
CA LEU A 550 -10.73 -25.14 13.84
C LEU A 550 -10.56 -24.85 15.32
N HIS A 551 -9.49 -25.35 15.91
CA HIS A 551 -9.15 -25.11 17.30
C HIS A 551 -8.10 -24.02 17.43
N ASN A 552 -8.18 -23.21 18.49
CA ASN A 552 -7.05 -22.39 18.92
C ASN A 552 -6.01 -23.22 19.68
N ALA A 553 -4.91 -22.60 20.10
CA ALA A 553 -3.86 -23.25 20.88
C ALA A 553 -4.40 -23.88 22.19
N GLN A 554 -5.45 -23.32 22.78
CA GLN A 554 -6.10 -23.84 23.99
C GLN A 554 -6.96 -25.09 23.73
N GLY A 555 -7.17 -25.48 22.47
CA GLY A 555 -7.96 -26.64 22.10
C GLY A 555 -9.47 -26.38 22.06
N THR A 556 -9.91 -25.13 22.06
CA THR A 556 -11.33 -24.77 21.93
C THR A 556 -11.70 -24.57 20.47
N ILE A 557 -12.88 -25.04 20.04
CA ILE A 557 -13.40 -24.80 18.69
C ILE A 557 -13.72 -23.30 18.54
N ARG A 558 -13.14 -22.68 17.53
CA ARG A 558 -13.33 -21.26 17.21
C ARG A 558 -14.04 -21.01 15.89
N ASN A 559 -14.00 -22.00 15.00
CA ASN A 559 -14.67 -22.00 13.70
C ASN A 559 -14.77 -23.45 13.19
N VAL A 560 -15.50 -23.66 12.09
CA VAL A 560 -15.60 -24.93 11.38
C VAL A 560 -15.45 -24.67 9.88
N GLN A 561 -14.66 -25.50 9.19
CA GLN A 561 -14.62 -25.57 7.74
C GLN A 561 -15.58 -26.66 7.26
N GLU A 562 -16.51 -26.28 6.41
CA GLU A 562 -17.41 -27.18 5.70
C GLU A 562 -16.82 -27.54 4.34
N ILE A 563 -16.84 -28.82 3.99
CA ILE A 563 -16.48 -29.32 2.66
C ILE A 563 -17.68 -30.06 2.07
N SER A 564 -18.22 -29.54 0.96
CA SER A 564 -19.33 -30.18 0.25
C SER A 564 -18.86 -31.40 -0.54
N TRP A 565 -19.80 -32.20 -1.05
CA TRP A 565 -19.52 -33.31 -1.97
C TRP A 565 -18.71 -32.90 -3.21
N GLY A 566 -18.89 -31.68 -3.72
CA GLY A 566 -18.14 -31.15 -4.84
C GLY A 566 -16.71 -30.70 -4.48
N GLY A 567 -16.32 -30.79 -3.21
CA GLY A 567 -15.04 -30.30 -2.70
C GLY A 567 -15.01 -28.79 -2.45
N GLU A 568 -16.14 -28.09 -2.54
CA GLU A 568 -16.21 -26.66 -2.19
C GLU A 568 -16.01 -26.49 -0.68
N LYS A 569 -15.10 -25.60 -0.30
CA LYS A 569 -14.74 -25.35 1.10
C LYS A 569 -15.27 -23.99 1.55
N ARG A 570 -15.94 -23.94 2.70
CA ARG A 570 -16.48 -22.70 3.29
C ARG A 570 -16.21 -22.69 4.79
N PHE A 571 -16.05 -21.51 5.38
CA PHE A 571 -15.93 -21.34 6.83
C PHE A 571 -17.18 -20.67 7.39
N GLN A 572 -17.44 -20.84 8.68
CA GLN A 572 -18.50 -20.12 9.35
C GLN A 572 -18.17 -18.62 9.42
N THR A 573 -19.04 -17.80 8.83
CA THR A 573 -18.88 -16.34 8.74
C THR A 573 -18.80 -15.71 10.13
N GLY A 574 -17.81 -14.84 10.32
CA GLY A 574 -17.57 -14.16 11.60
C GLY A 574 -16.74 -14.96 12.60
N GLY A 575 -16.45 -16.24 12.34
CA GLY A 575 -15.60 -17.06 13.21
C GLY A 575 -14.11 -16.74 13.08
N GLU A 576 -13.34 -17.10 14.10
CA GLU A 576 -11.89 -16.86 14.16
C GLU A 576 -11.14 -17.94 13.37
N LYS A 577 -10.26 -17.52 12.45
CA LYS A 577 -9.43 -18.41 11.62
C LYS A 577 -7.94 -18.28 11.91
N LYS A 578 -7.46 -17.04 12.08
CA LYS A 578 -6.04 -16.73 12.22
C LYS A 578 -5.46 -17.47 13.43
N GLY A 579 -4.43 -18.27 13.22
CA GLY A 579 -3.78 -19.07 14.27
C GLY A 579 -4.57 -20.29 14.74
N CYS A 580 -5.79 -20.50 14.23
CA CYS A 580 -6.56 -21.71 14.50
C CYS A 580 -6.21 -22.81 13.49
N PHE A 581 -6.21 -24.06 13.95
CA PHE A 581 -5.83 -25.23 13.17
C PHE A 581 -6.66 -26.46 13.54
N CYS A 582 -6.72 -27.45 12.64
CA CYS A 582 -7.18 -28.80 13.00
C CYS A 582 -5.95 -29.66 13.28
N LEU A 583 -5.92 -30.35 14.42
CA LEU A 583 -4.83 -31.26 14.76
C LEU A 583 -5.23 -32.70 14.45
N ILE A 584 -4.47 -33.34 13.58
CA ILE A 584 -4.56 -34.76 13.28
C ILE A 584 -3.51 -35.48 14.13
N ASP A 585 -3.93 -36.03 15.25
CA ASP A 585 -3.10 -36.82 16.17
C ASP A 585 -3.93 -37.96 16.81
N PRO A 586 -4.29 -38.99 16.03
CA PRO A 586 -5.21 -40.05 16.49
C PRO A 586 -4.65 -40.86 17.67
N GLU A 587 -3.33 -40.97 17.77
CA GLU A 587 -2.63 -41.65 18.87
C GLU A 587 -2.31 -40.70 20.05
N LYS A 588 -2.74 -39.43 19.97
CA LYS A 588 -2.53 -38.41 21.01
C LYS A 588 -1.06 -38.30 21.43
N LYS A 589 -0.12 -38.40 20.48
CA LYS A 589 1.33 -38.37 20.74
C LYS A 589 1.80 -37.06 21.36
N LEU A 590 1.09 -35.96 21.12
CA LEU A 590 1.39 -34.68 21.76
C LEU A 590 0.88 -34.57 23.20
N GLU A 591 -0.14 -35.35 23.58
CA GLU A 591 -0.65 -35.40 24.96
C GLU A 591 0.05 -36.48 25.80
N HIS A 592 0.46 -37.58 25.16
CA HIS A 592 1.05 -38.77 25.80
C HIS A 592 2.56 -38.91 25.57
N GLY A 593 3.22 -37.88 25.02
CA GLY A 593 4.66 -37.91 24.77
C GLY A 593 5.45 -38.24 26.04
N GLU A 594 6.45 -39.12 25.90
CA GLU A 594 7.33 -39.43 27.02
C GLU A 594 8.03 -38.16 27.53
N PRO A 595 8.04 -37.89 28.85
CA PRO A 595 8.76 -36.76 29.41
C PRO A 595 10.23 -36.78 28.96
N GLY A 596 10.63 -35.80 28.14
CA GLY A 596 12.02 -35.66 27.64
C GLY A 596 12.25 -35.99 26.17
N GLN A 597 11.23 -36.41 25.40
CA GLN A 597 11.34 -36.44 23.93
C GLN A 597 10.94 -35.10 23.31
N GLU A 598 11.79 -34.58 22.42
CA GLU A 598 11.43 -33.49 21.50
C GLU A 598 10.30 -33.99 20.57
N GLY A 599 9.05 -33.65 20.89
CA GLY A 599 7.90 -34.03 20.06
C GLY A 599 8.07 -33.55 18.62
N GLU A 600 7.48 -34.22 17.64
CA GLU A 600 7.55 -33.77 16.25
C GLU A 600 6.17 -33.43 15.71
N ILE A 601 6.08 -32.28 15.04
CA ILE A 601 4.83 -31.76 14.49
C ILE A 601 5.05 -31.42 13.03
N LEU A 602 4.21 -31.99 12.16
CA LEU A 602 4.11 -31.55 10.78
C LEU A 602 3.05 -30.46 10.67
N LEU A 603 3.26 -29.50 9.78
CA LEU A 603 2.30 -28.45 9.47
C LEU A 603 2.08 -28.41 7.96
N ALA A 604 0.84 -28.48 7.51
CA ALA A 604 0.51 -28.40 6.08
C ALA A 604 -0.71 -27.50 5.85
N GLU A 605 -0.86 -27.02 4.61
CA GLU A 605 -1.94 -26.13 4.22
C GLU A 605 -3.29 -26.86 4.21
N GLY A 606 -3.44 -27.89 3.36
CA GLY A 606 -4.71 -28.57 3.15
C GLY A 606 -5.00 -29.72 4.14
N TYR A 607 -6.29 -29.97 4.41
CA TYR A 607 -6.73 -31.14 5.18
C TYR A 607 -6.30 -32.46 4.55
N ALA A 608 -6.52 -32.63 3.24
CA ALA A 608 -6.16 -33.87 2.54
C ALA A 608 -4.65 -34.14 2.54
N THR A 609 -3.86 -33.10 2.30
CA THR A 609 -2.40 -33.11 2.43
C THR A 609 -1.98 -33.54 3.83
N SER A 610 -2.61 -32.97 4.86
CA SER A 610 -2.31 -33.28 6.26
C SER A 610 -2.68 -34.71 6.65
N ALA A 611 -3.84 -35.21 6.19
CA ALA A 611 -4.26 -36.59 6.41
C ALA A 611 -3.29 -37.57 5.74
N SER A 612 -2.88 -37.30 4.50
CA SER A 612 -1.88 -38.12 3.79
C SER A 612 -0.53 -38.14 4.51
N LEU A 613 -0.08 -36.99 5.04
CA LEU A 613 1.14 -36.90 5.84
C LEU A 613 1.04 -37.69 7.15
N ASN A 614 -0.10 -37.64 7.84
CA ASN A 614 -0.32 -38.41 9.06
C ASN A 614 -0.30 -39.92 8.77
N LEU A 615 -1.02 -40.37 7.75
CA LEU A 615 -1.06 -41.78 7.36
C LEU A 615 0.32 -42.31 6.96
N ALA A 616 1.11 -41.50 6.24
CA ALA A 616 2.43 -41.91 5.78
C ALA A 616 3.48 -41.94 6.91
N THR A 617 3.38 -41.03 7.89
CA THR A 617 4.46 -40.83 8.87
C THR A 617 4.10 -41.23 10.30
N GLY A 618 2.82 -41.42 10.60
CA GLY A 618 2.29 -41.62 11.96
C GLY A 618 2.50 -40.42 12.89
N LYS A 619 2.93 -39.24 12.37
CA LYS A 619 3.23 -38.05 13.18
C LYS A 619 2.00 -37.15 13.35
N PRO A 620 1.91 -36.39 14.45
CA PRO A 620 0.95 -35.31 14.58
C PRO A 620 1.06 -34.30 13.42
N VAL A 621 -0.07 -33.96 12.80
CA VAL A 621 -0.12 -32.98 11.71
C VAL A 621 -1.15 -31.90 11.98
N ALA A 622 -0.73 -30.64 11.95
CA ALA A 622 -1.62 -29.49 12.03
C ALA A 622 -2.01 -29.00 10.63
N VAL A 623 -3.31 -28.73 10.45
CA VAL A 623 -3.90 -28.19 9.23
C VAL A 623 -4.02 -26.67 9.36
N ALA A 624 -3.34 -25.91 8.51
CA ALA A 624 -3.40 -24.45 8.49
C ALA A 624 -4.59 -23.89 7.68
N PHE A 625 -5.18 -24.71 6.80
CA PHE A 625 -6.29 -24.42 5.90
C PHE A 625 -5.99 -23.49 4.71
N ASP A 626 -5.04 -22.58 4.82
CA ASP A 626 -4.54 -21.75 3.72
C ASP A 626 -3.11 -21.26 3.97
N ALA A 627 -2.40 -20.90 2.89
CA ALA A 627 -1.02 -20.42 2.94
C ALA A 627 -0.81 -19.19 3.84
N GLY A 628 -1.81 -18.31 3.95
CA GLY A 628 -1.76 -17.11 4.79
C GLY A 628 -1.83 -17.41 6.29
N ASN A 629 -2.30 -18.60 6.66
CA ASN A 629 -2.43 -19.03 8.05
C ASN A 629 -1.27 -19.94 8.52
N LEU A 630 -0.35 -20.33 7.63
CA LEU A 630 0.82 -21.14 7.99
C LEU A 630 1.68 -20.50 9.09
N GLU A 631 2.03 -19.22 8.94
CA GLU A 631 2.86 -18.51 9.93
C GLU A 631 2.14 -18.35 11.29
N PRO A 632 0.89 -17.84 11.36
CA PRO A 632 0.14 -17.78 12.63
C PRO A 632 0.00 -19.14 13.32
N VAL A 633 -0.27 -20.22 12.57
CA VAL A 633 -0.39 -21.56 13.15
C VAL A 633 0.97 -22.08 13.61
N ALA A 634 2.04 -21.86 12.84
CA ALA A 634 3.39 -22.23 13.25
C ALA A 634 3.79 -21.55 14.56
N GLN A 635 3.46 -20.26 14.72
CA GLN A 635 3.68 -19.50 15.96
C GLN A 635 2.88 -20.08 17.13
N ALA A 636 1.58 -20.35 16.94
CA ALA A 636 0.73 -20.95 17.96
C ALA A 636 1.22 -22.35 18.39
N LEU A 637 1.70 -23.16 17.44
CA LEU A 637 2.29 -24.47 17.72
C LEU A 637 3.62 -24.35 18.46
N ARG A 638 4.48 -23.39 18.09
CA ARG A 638 5.75 -23.14 18.77
C ARG A 638 5.53 -22.66 20.21
N GLU A 639 4.53 -21.80 20.44
CA GLU A 639 4.17 -21.36 21.79
C GLU A 639 3.66 -22.52 22.65
N LYS A 640 2.77 -23.36 22.09
CA LYS A 640 2.21 -24.51 22.81
C LYS A 640 3.21 -25.64 23.01
N TYR A 641 4.10 -25.87 22.04
CA TYR A 641 5.10 -26.94 22.04
C TYR A 641 6.50 -26.38 21.80
N PRO A 642 7.10 -25.67 22.77
CA PRO A 642 8.37 -24.96 22.59
C PRO A 642 9.52 -25.85 22.11
N MET A 643 9.56 -27.08 22.60
CA MET A 643 10.62 -28.06 22.32
C MET A 643 10.31 -28.97 21.13
N ALA A 644 9.14 -28.84 20.50
CA ALA A 644 8.80 -29.70 19.38
C ALA A 644 9.58 -29.32 18.12
N THR A 645 10.08 -30.31 17.39
CA THR A 645 10.58 -30.08 16.03
C THR A 645 9.39 -29.87 15.11
N ILE A 646 9.27 -28.65 14.56
CA ILE A 646 8.22 -28.32 13.59
C ILE A 646 8.79 -28.48 12.17
N THR A 647 8.05 -29.18 11.32
CA THR A 647 8.35 -29.30 9.88
C THR A 647 7.15 -28.86 9.06
N ILE A 648 7.33 -27.85 8.22
CA ILE A 648 6.29 -27.32 7.35
C ILE A 648 6.37 -28.04 6.00
N CYS A 649 5.31 -28.76 5.66
CA CYS A 649 5.14 -29.46 4.40
C CYS A 649 4.39 -28.53 3.43
N ALA A 650 5.13 -27.97 2.47
CA ALA A 650 4.62 -26.96 1.56
C ALA A 650 3.97 -27.58 0.32
N ASP A 651 2.95 -26.91 -0.21
CA ASP A 651 2.43 -27.18 -1.55
C ASP A 651 3.43 -26.64 -2.59
N ASN A 652 3.67 -27.41 -3.65
CA ASN A 652 4.61 -27.09 -4.71
C ASN A 652 3.86 -26.53 -5.93
N ASP A 653 3.51 -25.24 -5.89
CA ASP A 653 2.81 -24.49 -6.95
C ASP A 653 3.69 -24.26 -8.20
N HIS A 654 4.29 -25.30 -8.78
CA HIS A 654 5.31 -25.20 -9.83
C HIS A 654 4.79 -24.66 -11.17
N ALA A 655 3.46 -24.66 -11.39
CA ALA A 655 2.83 -24.24 -12.64
C ALA A 655 2.39 -22.76 -12.64
N ARG A 656 2.53 -22.00 -11.55
CA ARG A 656 2.08 -20.61 -11.48
C ARG A 656 3.12 -19.64 -12.08
N GLU A 657 2.66 -18.72 -12.92
CA GLU A 657 3.50 -17.69 -13.55
C GLU A 657 4.15 -16.70 -12.54
N HIS A 658 3.56 -16.55 -11.35
CA HIS A 658 3.94 -15.53 -10.35
C HIS A 658 4.78 -16.10 -9.19
N GLY A 659 5.45 -17.23 -9.38
CA GLY A 659 6.26 -17.88 -8.33
C GLY A 659 5.50 -18.92 -7.51
N ASN A 660 6.20 -19.57 -6.58
CA ASN A 660 5.69 -20.71 -5.82
C ASN A 660 5.23 -20.26 -4.42
N ILE A 661 4.03 -19.69 -4.37
CA ILE A 661 3.47 -19.04 -3.18
C ILE A 661 3.41 -20.00 -2.00
N GLY A 662 3.00 -21.26 -2.21
CA GLY A 662 2.99 -22.29 -1.15
C GLY A 662 4.36 -22.49 -0.50
N VAL A 663 5.41 -22.65 -1.32
CA VAL A 663 6.80 -22.79 -0.81
C VAL A 663 7.31 -21.51 -0.16
N GLU A 664 7.01 -20.34 -0.71
CA GLU A 664 7.42 -19.05 -0.16
C GLU A 664 6.80 -18.81 1.22
N LYS A 665 5.50 -19.04 1.37
CA LYS A 665 4.79 -18.91 2.64
C LYS A 665 5.25 -19.93 3.67
N ALA A 666 5.51 -21.15 3.25
CA ALA A 666 6.11 -22.16 4.13
C ALA A 666 7.51 -21.76 4.61
N ARG A 667 8.35 -21.16 3.75
CA ARG A 667 9.67 -20.65 4.15
C ARG A 667 9.57 -19.47 5.10
N GLN A 668 8.65 -18.54 4.86
CA GLN A 668 8.38 -17.41 5.76
C GLN A 668 7.95 -17.91 7.15
N ALA A 669 6.96 -18.81 7.20
CA ALA A 669 6.50 -19.43 8.44
C ALA A 669 7.62 -20.19 9.15
N ALA A 670 8.45 -20.93 8.40
CA ALA A 670 9.55 -21.69 8.97
C ALA A 670 10.63 -20.81 9.59
N GLN A 671 10.98 -19.71 8.92
CA GLN A 671 11.91 -18.72 9.44
C GLN A 671 11.41 -18.09 10.74
N ALA A 672 10.11 -17.82 10.85
CA ALA A 672 9.52 -17.17 12.03
C ALA A 672 9.62 -18.03 13.31
N VAL A 673 9.68 -19.36 13.20
CA VAL A 673 9.66 -20.26 14.37
C VAL A 673 10.82 -21.27 14.44
N GLY A 674 11.83 -21.09 13.57
CA GLY A 674 12.96 -22.01 13.46
C GLY A 674 12.52 -23.43 13.03
N ALA A 675 11.56 -23.55 12.12
CA ALA A 675 11.12 -24.83 11.58
C ALA A 675 11.88 -25.21 10.30
N SER A 676 11.73 -26.46 9.87
CA SER A 676 12.21 -26.94 8.57
C SER A 676 11.10 -26.91 7.52
N VAL A 677 11.46 -26.84 6.22
CA VAL A 677 10.50 -26.94 5.12
C VAL A 677 10.77 -28.20 4.29
N VAL A 678 9.73 -28.94 3.96
CA VAL A 678 9.76 -30.05 3.00
C VAL A 678 8.76 -29.80 1.89
N VAL A 679 9.17 -30.06 0.65
CA VAL A 679 8.39 -29.82 -0.56
C VAL A 679 8.28 -31.14 -1.34
N PRO A 680 7.10 -31.53 -1.84
CA PRO A 680 6.96 -32.75 -2.62
C PRO A 680 7.69 -32.62 -3.96
N ILE A 681 8.37 -33.70 -4.35
CA ILE A 681 9.16 -33.81 -5.57
C ILE A 681 8.41 -34.68 -6.58
N PHE A 682 8.02 -34.04 -7.68
CA PHE A 682 7.34 -34.67 -8.81
C PHE A 682 8.27 -34.84 -10.02
N ASN A 683 8.03 -35.89 -10.81
CA ASN A 683 8.67 -36.08 -12.12
C ASN A 683 8.04 -35.15 -13.18
N LYS A 684 8.51 -35.22 -14.43
CA LYS A 684 8.03 -34.31 -15.48
C LYS A 684 6.56 -34.56 -15.83
N GLU A 685 6.15 -35.81 -15.86
CA GLU A 685 4.81 -36.26 -16.22
C GLU A 685 3.78 -35.82 -15.18
N GLU A 686 4.11 -35.97 -13.90
CA GLU A 686 3.28 -35.54 -12.77
C GLU A 686 3.17 -34.02 -12.70
N LYS A 687 4.25 -33.30 -12.97
CA LYS A 687 4.17 -31.83 -13.08
C LYS A 687 3.27 -31.41 -14.23
N ALA A 688 3.37 -32.07 -15.39
CA ALA A 688 2.49 -31.81 -16.52
C ALA A 688 1.01 -32.11 -16.21
N ALA A 689 0.74 -33.09 -15.35
CA ALA A 689 -0.59 -33.41 -14.85
C ALA A 689 -1.07 -32.47 -13.71
N GLY A 690 -0.27 -31.47 -13.33
CA GLY A 690 -0.66 -30.44 -12.37
C GLY A 690 -0.60 -30.85 -10.90
N LEU A 691 0.16 -31.90 -10.56
CA LEU A 691 0.28 -32.39 -9.19
C LEU A 691 1.15 -31.42 -8.36
N THR A 692 0.67 -31.01 -7.19
CA THR A 692 1.30 -29.93 -6.41
C THR A 692 1.54 -30.28 -4.95
N ASP A 693 0.71 -31.12 -4.33
CA ASP A 693 0.74 -31.35 -2.88
C ASP A 693 1.10 -32.80 -2.46
N PHE A 694 1.30 -33.05 -1.16
CA PHE A 694 1.60 -34.41 -0.69
C PHE A 694 0.41 -35.38 -0.83
N ASN A 695 -0.83 -34.90 -0.94
CA ASN A 695 -1.97 -35.77 -1.24
C ASN A 695 -1.92 -36.23 -2.71
N ASP A 696 -1.54 -35.35 -3.63
CA ASP A 696 -1.30 -35.70 -5.03
C ASP A 696 -0.19 -36.76 -5.16
N LEU A 697 0.90 -36.60 -4.39
CA LEU A 697 1.98 -37.60 -4.32
C LEU A 697 1.50 -38.93 -3.73
N HIS A 698 0.65 -38.88 -2.69
CA HIS A 698 0.01 -40.07 -2.14
C HIS A 698 -0.85 -40.77 -3.19
N GLN A 699 -1.69 -40.04 -3.94
CA GLN A 699 -2.54 -40.60 -4.98
C GLN A 699 -1.73 -41.18 -6.16
N SER A 700 -0.62 -40.54 -6.53
CA SER A 700 0.18 -40.98 -7.70
C SER A 700 1.16 -42.10 -7.39
N ARG A 701 1.76 -42.13 -6.18
CA ARG A 701 2.86 -43.05 -5.83
C ARG A 701 2.66 -43.83 -4.52
N GLY A 702 1.58 -43.59 -3.79
CA GLY A 702 1.28 -44.25 -2.51
C GLY A 702 1.95 -43.62 -1.29
N LEU A 703 1.54 -44.08 -0.10
CA LEU A 703 1.98 -43.54 1.19
C LEU A 703 3.48 -43.71 1.46
N LEU A 704 4.09 -44.82 1.00
CA LEU A 704 5.53 -45.07 1.17
C LEU A 704 6.37 -43.98 0.49
N ALA A 705 5.95 -43.49 -0.67
CA ALA A 705 6.66 -42.42 -1.36
C ALA A 705 6.58 -41.08 -0.58
N VAL A 706 5.45 -40.81 0.07
CA VAL A 706 5.28 -39.64 0.94
C VAL A 706 6.21 -39.77 2.16
N GLU A 707 6.21 -40.92 2.82
CA GLU A 707 7.06 -41.20 3.98
C GLU A 707 8.55 -41.00 3.66
N GLU A 708 9.03 -41.60 2.55
CA GLU A 708 10.41 -41.47 2.12
C GLU A 708 10.83 -40.02 1.84
N GLN A 709 9.98 -39.25 1.14
CA GLN A 709 10.28 -37.86 0.81
C GLN A 709 10.30 -36.98 2.05
N VAL A 710 9.35 -37.17 2.97
CA VAL A 710 9.31 -36.44 4.24
C VAL A 710 10.52 -36.77 5.11
N ALA A 711 10.89 -38.05 5.21
CA ALA A 711 12.07 -38.48 5.95
C ALA A 711 13.36 -37.89 5.36
N ARG A 712 13.57 -37.99 4.05
CA ARG A 712 14.74 -37.42 3.36
C ARG A 712 14.82 -35.90 3.49
N GLY A 713 13.70 -35.21 3.34
CA GLY A 713 13.62 -33.75 3.50
C GLY A 713 14.03 -33.30 4.91
N ARG A 714 13.56 -34.02 5.93
CA ARG A 714 13.89 -33.75 7.34
C ARG A 714 15.36 -34.00 7.67
N THR A 715 15.96 -35.09 7.17
CA THR A 715 17.39 -35.37 7.39
C THR A 715 18.29 -34.30 6.77
N ARG A 716 17.96 -33.83 5.55
CA ARG A 716 18.68 -32.73 4.89
C ARG A 716 18.62 -31.43 5.69
N ALA A 717 17.44 -31.11 6.23
CA ALA A 717 17.25 -29.90 7.02
C ALA A 717 18.04 -29.94 8.35
N ARG A 718 18.10 -31.10 9.02
CA ARG A 718 18.92 -31.29 10.24
C ARG A 718 20.42 -31.15 9.98
N GLY A 719 20.94 -31.74 8.89
CA GLY A 719 22.36 -31.62 8.52
C GLY A 719 22.80 -30.19 8.23
N GLN A 720 21.96 -29.41 7.53
CA GLN A 720 22.23 -27.99 7.25
C GLN A 720 22.19 -27.11 8.51
N HIS A 721 21.42 -27.50 9.53
CA HIS A 721 21.39 -26.79 10.81
C HIS A 721 22.69 -27.03 11.60
N GLN A 722 23.14 -28.28 11.70
CA GLN A 722 24.39 -28.63 12.37
C GLN A 722 25.62 -27.96 11.72
N GLU A 723 25.71 -27.94 10.38
CA GLU A 723 26.80 -27.24 9.69
C GLU A 723 26.79 -25.72 9.95
N ARG A 724 25.61 -25.10 10.08
CA ARG A 724 25.47 -23.67 10.37
C ARG A 724 25.81 -23.32 11.82
N GLU A 725 25.53 -24.21 12.77
CA GLU A 725 25.93 -24.04 14.18
C GLU A 725 27.44 -24.21 14.34
N LEU A 726 28.03 -25.26 13.75
CA LEU A 726 29.49 -25.44 13.71
C LEU A 726 30.23 -24.28 13.04
N SER A 727 29.62 -23.66 12.01
CA SER A 727 30.19 -22.47 11.34
C SER A 727 29.97 -21.15 12.10
N ARG A 728 29.17 -21.15 13.17
CA ARG A 728 28.97 -19.99 14.07
C ARG A 728 29.83 -20.08 15.33
N GLU A 729 30.24 -21.28 15.72
CA GLU A 729 31.13 -21.52 16.86
C GLU A 729 32.62 -21.48 16.49
N LEU A 730 32.94 -21.58 15.19
CA LEU A 730 34.24 -21.27 14.59
C LEU A 730 34.31 -19.80 14.17
#